data_AF-A0A9D8Y0R0-F1
#
_entry.id   AF-A0A9D8Y0R0-F1
#
_cell.length_a   1.000
_cell.length_b   1.000
_cell.length_c   1.000
_cell.angle_alpha   90.00
_cell.angle_beta   90.00
_cell.angle_gamma   90.00
#
_symmetry.space_group_name_H-M   'P 1'
#
loop_
_entity.id
_entity.type
_entity.pdbx_description
1 polymer ?
#
loop_
_entity_poly.entity_id
_entity_poly.type
_entity_poly.pdbx_seq_one_letter_code
_entity_poly.pdbx_strand_id
1 'polypeptide(L)'
;MKTGSVKRIALSFILILSTVFLASCSLVSVKPGKTDAPGGASGKATEPTGDAVCYFEVKETGVSPLPGAASVFYADGRAAQNGTLYPENTSLRVETVVPSDYAFLGWSVGKTASAGGEIVSTDLSYTVAVTGKTTYLYANYASPYPPSTTLTYHLNGGTANGEEVFVDTVDTSYFTAPNTQIDDGTFTREGYVLLEYNTKADGTGDAYSPGSKANAENGQLDLFCVWAPESSGFTTEPAFVSYKGALFSGVAITGYIGDDETLVVPEKIGGRDVVSIKTGAVANKNFTTLVLPRTLRAIEDGAVTGCSSLRTVYMGDGILSVTNAAFDAATCENWSELRLSATTAPRYASSYDGGYRIKWDRLMRGAASGKKMVVFVSGSSSFHGIATGYLERLLGGEYFVVEYGTIRTTNNMVYMEAVANFVGEGDIVVYAPENSIYQFGCTELTWKLFRDLESSQNVWRYIDVKHYENFFGAFAEYQSNRWSRPEENYSRHPSNNADRNGDFQSAKHAQYCEKYAPQFENDHGYFTVTLNGMVNSTTCPTQEGISLTNPDQWIGIGTYAADVRRVLGKVTATGATVYFGFCPVNENALTSEAKTSEQQAAFDALITETFGFETLGSCSDHVYRWEYMFKGTDGSDFHLNDYGRAYNTYRMYTHLCEKLGQTPVGMKAYGTTFPGCRFED
;
A
#
# COMPACT_ATOMS: atom_id res chain seq x y z
N MET A 1 -4.25 48.29 -15.64
CA MET A 1 -4.45 49.30 -16.72
C MET A 1 -5.50 48.78 -17.69
N LYS A 2 -6.24 49.72 -18.30
CA LYS A 2 -7.54 49.59 -18.97
C LYS A 2 -7.67 48.51 -20.08
N THR A 3 -8.83 47.83 -20.04
CA THR A 3 -9.81 47.50 -21.11
C THR A 3 -9.47 46.61 -22.32
N GLY A 4 -10.41 45.70 -22.63
CA GLY A 4 -10.73 45.19 -23.98
C GLY A 4 -10.71 43.66 -24.08
N SER A 5 -11.79 42.90 -23.80
CA SER A 5 -13.02 42.65 -24.60
C SER A 5 -12.87 41.65 -25.76
N VAL A 6 -13.79 40.65 -25.74
CA VAL A 6 -14.52 39.99 -26.85
C VAL A 6 -14.29 38.48 -27.08
N LYS A 7 -15.45 37.80 -27.16
CA LYS A 7 -15.80 36.39 -27.33
C LYS A 7 -15.65 35.86 -28.77
N ARG A 8 -15.41 34.52 -28.85
CA ARG A 8 -15.93 33.48 -29.78
C ARG A 8 -15.71 33.63 -31.30
N ILE A 9 -15.25 32.55 -31.96
CA ILE A 9 -16.04 31.66 -32.87
C ILE A 9 -15.14 30.57 -33.54
N ALA A 10 -15.70 29.35 -33.63
CA ALA A 10 -15.52 28.19 -34.54
C ALA A 10 -14.14 27.55 -34.76
N LEU A 11 -13.94 26.25 -34.48
CA LEU A 11 -14.42 25.01 -35.14
C LEU A 11 -13.81 24.76 -36.54
N SER A 12 -12.96 23.74 -36.66
CA SER A 12 -12.77 22.95 -37.89
C SER A 12 -12.12 21.60 -37.58
N PHE A 13 -12.87 20.55 -37.92
CA PHE A 13 -12.53 19.12 -37.98
C PHE A 13 -11.96 18.78 -39.38
N ILE A 14 -11.55 17.51 -39.56
CA ILE A 14 -11.26 16.74 -40.82
C ILE A 14 -9.77 16.70 -41.21
N LEU A 15 -9.12 15.60 -41.63
CA LEU A 15 -9.32 14.14 -41.66
C LEU A 15 -8.07 13.54 -42.38
N ILE A 16 -7.58 12.38 -41.91
CA ILE A 16 -6.96 11.23 -42.62
C ILE A 16 -6.19 11.47 -43.95
N LEU A 17 -4.93 10.99 -44.02
CA LEU A 17 -4.50 10.02 -45.06
C LEU A 17 -3.14 9.37 -44.76
N SER A 18 -3.20 8.05 -44.78
CA SER A 18 -2.13 7.05 -44.77
C SER A 18 -1.38 7.01 -46.09
N THR A 19 -0.07 6.70 -46.07
CA THR A 19 0.59 5.90 -47.11
C THR A 19 1.95 5.37 -46.65
N VAL A 20 2.13 4.09 -46.95
CA VAL A 20 3.29 3.23 -46.74
C VAL A 20 4.33 3.47 -47.85
N PHE A 21 5.63 3.44 -47.54
CA PHE A 21 6.64 2.91 -48.47
C PHE A 21 7.87 2.34 -47.73
N LEU A 22 8.32 1.20 -48.24
CA LEU A 22 9.39 0.30 -47.79
C LEU A 22 10.81 0.77 -48.16
N ALA A 23 11.78 0.08 -47.54
CA ALA A 23 13.22 -0.08 -47.89
C ALA A 23 14.15 1.04 -47.39
N SER A 24 15.36 0.79 -46.84
CA SER A 24 16.24 -0.39 -46.84
C SER A 24 17.34 -0.20 -45.79
N CYS A 25 17.83 -1.32 -45.22
CA CYS A 25 19.04 -1.39 -44.41
C CYS A 25 20.29 -0.84 -45.11
N SER A 26 21.18 -0.21 -44.34
CA SER A 26 22.64 -0.35 -44.48
C SER A 26 23.31 0.00 -43.16
N LEU A 27 23.91 -1.03 -42.55
CA LEU A 27 24.80 -0.97 -41.39
C LEU A 27 26.10 -0.23 -41.77
N VAL A 28 26.51 0.74 -40.95
CA VAL A 28 27.87 1.30 -40.97
C VAL A 28 28.65 0.66 -39.82
N SER A 29 29.62 -0.19 -40.17
CA SER A 29 30.60 -0.76 -39.26
C SER A 29 31.70 0.26 -38.94
N VAL A 30 31.98 0.49 -37.67
CA VAL A 30 33.19 1.19 -37.20
C VAL A 30 34.28 0.15 -36.93
N LYS A 31 35.42 0.26 -37.64
CA LYS A 31 36.62 -0.57 -37.43
C LYS A 31 37.50 0.03 -36.30
N PRO A 32 38.15 -0.79 -35.45
CA PRO A 32 39.31 -0.37 -34.68
C PRO A 32 40.62 -0.55 -35.47
N GLY A 33 41.59 0.32 -35.20
CA GLY A 33 42.88 0.40 -35.86
C GLY A 33 43.86 -0.72 -35.53
N LYS A 34 44.80 -0.95 -36.46
CA LYS A 34 45.94 -1.87 -36.38
C LYS A 34 47.05 -1.30 -35.49
N THR A 35 47.71 -2.18 -34.73
CA THR A 35 49.14 -2.08 -34.40
C THR A 35 49.76 -3.47 -34.46
N ASP A 36 51.01 -3.51 -34.93
CA ASP A 36 51.71 -4.66 -35.52
C ASP A 36 52.15 -5.78 -34.55
N ALA A 37 52.34 -6.98 -35.13
CA ALA A 37 52.96 -8.17 -34.51
C ALA A 37 54.50 -8.17 -34.70
N PRO A 38 55.25 -9.03 -33.99
CA PRO A 38 55.61 -10.35 -34.56
C PRO A 38 55.65 -11.45 -33.47
N GLY A 39 55.55 -12.76 -33.69
CA GLY A 39 55.46 -13.66 -34.83
C GLY A 39 55.69 -15.09 -34.28
N GLY A 40 55.19 -16.14 -34.94
CA GLY A 40 55.70 -17.51 -34.76
C GLY A 40 54.67 -18.64 -34.52
N ALA A 41 54.63 -19.55 -35.51
CA ALA A 41 54.20 -20.95 -35.47
C ALA A 41 52.69 -21.28 -35.34
N SER A 42 52.04 -21.47 -36.50
CA SER A 42 50.76 -22.16 -36.63
C SER A 42 50.94 -23.69 -36.58
N GLY A 43 50.58 -24.29 -35.45
CA GLY A 43 50.13 -25.68 -35.42
C GLY A 43 48.72 -25.77 -36.03
N LYS A 44 48.50 -26.73 -36.94
CA LYS A 44 47.17 -27.08 -37.42
C LYS A 44 46.32 -27.58 -36.25
N ALA A 45 45.45 -26.74 -35.71
CA ALA A 45 44.33 -27.18 -34.90
C ALA A 45 43.19 -27.59 -35.85
N THR A 46 42.78 -28.84 -35.75
CA THR A 46 41.50 -29.36 -36.24
C THR A 46 40.37 -28.45 -35.75
N GLU A 47 39.49 -28.03 -36.66
CA GLU A 47 38.24 -27.35 -36.32
C GLU A 47 37.44 -28.22 -35.33
N PRO A 48 36.93 -27.66 -34.21
CA PRO A 48 35.89 -28.33 -33.47
C PRO A 48 34.63 -28.30 -34.34
N THR A 49 34.04 -29.46 -34.58
CA THR A 49 32.64 -29.58 -35.00
C THR A 49 31.79 -28.98 -33.87
N GLY A 50 31.59 -27.67 -33.90
CA GLY A 50 30.78 -26.97 -32.92
C GLY A 50 29.32 -27.30 -33.16
N ASP A 51 28.72 -28.09 -32.27
CA ASP A 51 27.27 -28.25 -32.22
C ASP A 51 26.62 -26.85 -32.22
N ALA A 52 25.64 -26.64 -33.10
CA ALA A 52 24.95 -25.37 -33.19
C ALA A 52 24.35 -25.03 -31.80
N VAL A 53 24.60 -23.81 -31.32
CA VAL A 53 24.04 -23.31 -30.05
C VAL A 53 22.96 -22.28 -30.33
N CYS A 54 21.91 -22.34 -29.52
CA CYS A 54 20.67 -21.60 -29.68
C CYS A 54 20.37 -20.82 -28.38
N TYR A 55 20.00 -19.55 -28.50
CA TYR A 55 19.57 -18.75 -27.34
C TYR A 55 18.14 -19.13 -26.94
N PHE A 56 17.92 -19.41 -25.66
CA PHE A 56 16.60 -19.70 -25.12
C PHE A 56 16.26 -18.72 -23.99
N GLU A 57 15.10 -18.08 -24.08
CA GLU A 57 14.59 -17.18 -23.05
C GLU A 57 13.07 -17.32 -22.91
N VAL A 58 12.63 -17.51 -21.66
CA VAL A 58 11.23 -17.41 -21.26
C VAL A 58 10.94 -15.99 -20.78
N LYS A 59 9.86 -15.41 -21.30
CA LYS A 59 9.35 -14.08 -20.97
C LYS A 59 7.94 -14.20 -20.42
N GLU A 60 7.59 -13.36 -19.44
CA GLU A 60 6.23 -13.30 -18.90
C GLU A 60 5.54 -12.03 -19.39
N THR A 61 4.24 -12.10 -19.68
CA THR A 61 3.47 -10.94 -20.14
C THR A 61 2.65 -10.36 -19.01
N GLY A 62 2.63 -9.03 -18.87
CA GLY A 62 1.66 -8.36 -17.99
C GLY A 62 1.96 -8.42 -16.49
N VAL A 63 2.98 -9.18 -16.07
CA VAL A 63 3.47 -9.24 -14.67
C VAL A 63 4.70 -8.33 -14.52
N SER A 64 4.82 -7.63 -13.40
CA SER A 64 5.95 -6.71 -13.12
C SER A 64 7.30 -7.46 -13.21
N PRO A 65 8.35 -6.86 -13.82
CA PRO A 65 9.61 -7.52 -14.08
C PRO A 65 10.48 -7.61 -12.81
N LEU A 66 10.23 -8.60 -11.96
CA LEU A 66 11.14 -9.01 -10.89
C LEU A 66 11.34 -10.54 -10.88
N PRO A 67 12.52 -11.01 -10.43
CA PRO A 67 13.09 -12.28 -10.87
C PRO A 67 12.28 -13.45 -10.32
N GLY A 68 11.93 -14.34 -11.23
CA GLY A 68 11.01 -15.45 -11.00
C GLY A 68 10.26 -15.79 -12.28
N ALA A 69 10.90 -15.56 -13.44
CA ALA A 69 10.47 -16.15 -14.70
C ALA A 69 10.24 -17.65 -14.47
N ALA A 70 9.28 -18.21 -15.20
CA ALA A 70 9.13 -19.64 -15.39
C ALA A 70 10.43 -20.44 -15.15
N SER A 71 10.39 -21.39 -14.21
CA SER A 71 11.50 -22.28 -13.92
C SER A 71 11.81 -23.12 -15.15
N VAL A 72 13.10 -23.28 -15.45
CA VAL A 72 13.57 -24.05 -16.61
C VAL A 72 14.33 -25.27 -16.11
N PHE A 73 14.01 -26.43 -16.66
CA PHE A 73 14.63 -27.71 -16.36
C PHE A 73 15.04 -28.39 -17.66
N TYR A 74 16.06 -29.24 -17.60
CA TYR A 74 16.25 -30.26 -18.62
C TYR A 74 15.08 -31.26 -18.55
N ALA A 75 14.79 -31.96 -19.65
CA ALA A 75 13.73 -32.98 -19.68
C ALA A 75 13.91 -34.10 -18.62
N ASP A 76 15.14 -34.31 -18.13
CA ASP A 76 15.47 -35.25 -17.06
C ASP A 76 15.26 -34.71 -15.63
N GLY A 77 14.74 -33.48 -15.49
CA GLY A 77 14.41 -32.84 -14.22
C GLY A 77 15.56 -32.07 -13.56
N ARG A 78 16.75 -32.03 -14.15
CA ARG A 78 17.85 -31.19 -13.64
C ARG A 78 17.56 -29.72 -13.91
N ALA A 79 17.93 -28.83 -12.97
CA ALA A 79 17.76 -27.39 -13.13
C ALA A 79 18.56 -26.86 -14.33
N ALA A 80 17.95 -25.94 -15.08
CA ALA A 80 18.53 -25.26 -16.23
C ALA A 80 18.40 -23.73 -16.04
N GLN A 81 19.13 -22.94 -16.83
CA GLN A 81 19.14 -21.47 -16.75
C GLN A 81 18.24 -20.81 -17.81
N ASN A 82 17.48 -19.80 -17.42
CA ASN A 82 16.77 -18.96 -18.38
C ASN A 82 17.72 -17.93 -19.03
N GLY A 83 17.48 -17.55 -20.29
CA GLY A 83 18.22 -16.48 -20.96
C GLY A 83 19.68 -16.83 -21.31
N THR A 84 19.96 -18.10 -21.62
CA THR A 84 21.31 -18.59 -21.95
C THR A 84 21.33 -19.41 -23.25
N LEU A 85 22.53 -19.87 -23.64
CA LEU A 85 22.76 -20.70 -24.81
C LEU A 85 22.66 -22.19 -24.47
N TYR A 86 21.96 -22.94 -25.32
CA TYR A 86 21.85 -24.40 -25.25
C TYR A 86 22.23 -25.04 -26.59
N PRO A 87 22.70 -26.30 -26.60
CA PRO A 87 22.80 -27.07 -27.85
C PRO A 87 21.47 -27.12 -28.60
N GLU A 88 21.50 -27.04 -29.92
CA GLU A 88 20.32 -27.19 -30.76
C GLU A 88 19.62 -28.52 -30.49
N ASN A 89 18.28 -28.50 -30.45
CA ASN A 89 17.40 -29.62 -30.08
C ASN A 89 17.48 -30.05 -28.61
N THR A 90 18.12 -29.27 -27.73
CA THR A 90 17.98 -29.48 -26.28
C THR A 90 16.50 -29.40 -25.90
N SER A 91 15.99 -30.42 -25.21
CA SER A 91 14.63 -30.44 -24.69
C SER A 91 14.60 -29.86 -23.29
N LEU A 92 13.91 -28.73 -23.13
CA LEU A 92 13.76 -28.03 -21.87
C LEU A 92 12.30 -28.12 -21.41
N ARG A 93 12.08 -28.52 -20.16
CA ARG A 93 10.79 -28.42 -19.48
C ARG A 93 10.74 -27.07 -18.79
N VAL A 94 9.76 -26.26 -19.13
CA VAL A 94 9.44 -25.03 -18.41
C VAL A 94 8.26 -25.26 -17.48
N GLU A 95 8.27 -24.58 -16.36
CA GLU A 95 7.19 -24.59 -15.38
C GLU A 95 6.92 -23.16 -14.94
N THR A 96 5.66 -22.83 -14.69
CA THR A 96 5.31 -21.53 -14.13
C THR A 96 4.28 -21.68 -13.03
N VAL A 97 4.17 -20.65 -12.20
CA VAL A 97 3.19 -20.56 -11.12
C VAL A 97 2.33 -19.35 -11.42
N VAL A 98 1.01 -19.52 -11.34
CA VAL A 98 0.07 -18.44 -11.59
C VAL A 98 0.13 -17.43 -10.43
N PRO A 99 0.57 -16.17 -10.66
CA PRO A 99 0.53 -15.17 -9.61
C PRO A 99 -0.92 -14.96 -9.14
N SER A 100 -1.11 -14.59 -7.88
CA SER A 100 -2.44 -14.56 -7.24
C SER A 100 -3.46 -13.66 -7.95
N ASP A 101 -2.98 -12.59 -8.60
CA ASP A 101 -3.79 -11.59 -9.31
C ASP A 101 -3.85 -11.81 -10.85
N TYR A 102 -3.51 -12.99 -11.35
CA TYR A 102 -3.47 -13.26 -12.79
C TYR A 102 -4.10 -14.60 -13.16
N ALA A 103 -4.55 -14.71 -14.40
CA ALA A 103 -4.92 -15.96 -15.04
C ALA A 103 -3.85 -16.34 -16.07
N PHE A 104 -3.38 -17.59 -16.04
CA PHE A 104 -2.48 -18.11 -17.05
C PHE A 104 -3.26 -18.47 -18.31
N LEU A 105 -2.96 -17.78 -19.41
CA LEU A 105 -3.58 -18.01 -20.71
C LEU A 105 -2.90 -19.13 -21.50
N GLY A 106 -1.64 -19.42 -21.21
CA GLY A 106 -0.85 -20.46 -21.87
C GLY A 106 0.51 -19.98 -22.39
N TRP A 107 1.29 -20.94 -22.86
CA TRP A 107 2.59 -20.75 -23.49
C TRP A 107 2.44 -20.36 -24.95
N SER A 108 3.25 -19.43 -25.46
CA SER A 108 3.36 -19.15 -26.89
C SER A 108 4.82 -19.00 -27.33
N VAL A 109 5.14 -19.33 -28.58
CA VAL A 109 6.52 -19.29 -29.11
C VAL A 109 6.69 -18.09 -30.05
N GLY A 110 7.78 -17.35 -29.90
CA GLY A 110 8.20 -16.26 -30.78
C GLY A 110 7.44 -14.95 -30.63
N LYS A 111 6.16 -14.99 -30.23
CA LYS A 111 5.30 -13.82 -29.96
C LYS A 111 4.37 -14.07 -28.78
N THR A 112 3.95 -13.01 -28.10
CA THR A 112 2.90 -13.08 -27.08
C THR A 112 1.53 -13.36 -27.71
N ALA A 113 0.61 -13.93 -26.96
CA ALA A 113 -0.78 -14.14 -27.38
C ALA A 113 -1.45 -12.81 -27.78
N SER A 114 -1.20 -11.74 -27.02
CA SER A 114 -1.70 -10.39 -27.31
C SER A 114 -1.15 -9.79 -28.62
N ALA A 115 -0.02 -10.29 -29.11
CA ALA A 115 0.57 -9.92 -30.40
C ALA A 115 0.24 -10.93 -31.51
N GLY A 116 -0.76 -11.80 -31.30
CA GLY A 116 -1.22 -12.82 -32.25
C GLY A 116 -0.36 -14.09 -32.27
N GLY A 117 0.42 -14.38 -31.22
CA GLY A 117 1.09 -15.66 -31.04
C GLY A 117 0.11 -16.78 -30.72
N GLU A 118 0.36 -17.97 -31.28
CA GLU A 118 -0.46 -19.16 -31.01
C GLU A 118 -0.11 -19.76 -29.64
N ILE A 119 -1.13 -20.13 -28.86
CA ILE A 119 -0.96 -20.83 -27.60
C ILE A 119 -0.64 -22.30 -27.90
N VAL A 120 0.56 -22.73 -27.50
CA VAL A 120 1.07 -24.10 -27.74
C VAL A 120 0.78 -25.07 -26.60
N SER A 121 0.50 -24.55 -25.40
CA SER A 121 0.04 -25.33 -24.24
C SER A 121 -0.62 -24.42 -23.21
N THR A 122 -1.66 -24.90 -22.54
CA THR A 122 -2.30 -24.23 -21.39
C THR A 122 -1.88 -24.84 -20.05
N ASP A 123 -1.11 -25.91 -20.06
CA ASP A 123 -0.60 -26.54 -18.84
C ASP A 123 0.49 -25.67 -18.22
N LEU A 124 0.54 -25.60 -16.89
CA LEU A 124 1.57 -24.85 -16.16
C LEU A 124 2.99 -25.39 -16.40
N SER A 125 3.10 -26.63 -16.91
CA SER A 125 4.36 -27.20 -17.39
C SER A 125 4.29 -27.45 -18.90
N TYR A 126 5.37 -27.13 -19.61
CA TYR A 126 5.48 -27.35 -21.04
C TYR A 126 6.91 -27.75 -21.42
N THR A 127 7.07 -28.75 -22.30
CA THR A 127 8.38 -29.11 -22.83
C THR A 127 8.58 -28.54 -24.22
N VAL A 128 9.65 -27.79 -24.40
CA VAL A 128 10.02 -27.11 -25.64
C VAL A 128 11.40 -27.57 -26.11
N ALA A 129 11.52 -27.87 -27.40
CA ALA A 129 12.82 -28.09 -28.03
C ALA A 129 13.42 -26.74 -28.43
N VAL A 130 14.64 -26.47 -28.00
CA VAL A 130 15.37 -25.28 -28.42
C VAL A 130 15.76 -25.44 -29.89
N THR A 131 15.23 -24.60 -30.77
CA THR A 131 15.45 -24.70 -32.23
C THR A 131 15.84 -23.35 -32.84
N GLY A 132 16.63 -23.37 -33.91
CA GLY A 132 17.06 -22.17 -34.62
C GLY A 132 18.00 -21.27 -33.80
N LYS A 133 18.33 -20.06 -34.29
CA LYS A 133 19.29 -19.17 -33.59
C LYS A 133 18.78 -18.64 -32.26
N THR A 134 17.46 -18.48 -32.11
CA THR A 134 16.83 -17.90 -30.92
C THR A 134 15.40 -18.42 -30.75
N THR A 135 15.10 -18.98 -29.59
CA THR A 135 13.75 -19.39 -29.17
C THR A 135 13.29 -18.47 -28.04
N TYR A 136 12.27 -17.65 -28.29
CA TYR A 136 11.54 -16.93 -27.24
C TYR A 136 10.28 -17.71 -26.89
N LEU A 137 10.14 -18.10 -25.63
CA LEU A 137 8.90 -18.67 -25.10
C LEU A 137 8.22 -17.61 -24.23
N TYR A 138 6.91 -17.49 -24.33
CA TYR A 138 6.13 -16.52 -23.56
C TYR A 138 5.14 -17.25 -22.66
N ALA A 139 5.22 -17.00 -21.35
CA ALA A 139 4.14 -17.31 -20.42
C ALA A 139 3.14 -16.15 -20.48
N ASN A 140 1.95 -16.41 -21.04
CA ASN A 140 0.94 -15.39 -21.23
C ASN A 140 0.00 -15.33 -20.03
N TYR A 141 -0.17 -14.13 -19.48
CA TYR A 141 -1.05 -13.85 -18.35
C TYR A 141 -2.04 -12.73 -18.67
N ALA A 142 -3.21 -12.79 -18.06
CA ALA A 142 -4.18 -11.70 -18.03
C ALA A 142 -4.58 -11.39 -16.59
N SER A 143 -4.77 -10.10 -16.29
CA SER A 143 -5.48 -9.70 -15.08
C SER A 143 -6.93 -10.20 -15.17
N PRO A 144 -7.47 -10.89 -14.14
CA PRO A 144 -8.89 -11.24 -14.10
C PRO A 144 -9.75 -9.98 -13.91
N TYR A 145 -9.16 -8.90 -13.38
CA TYR A 145 -9.84 -7.65 -13.16
C TYR A 145 -9.97 -6.85 -14.45
N PRO A 146 -11.17 -6.34 -14.78
CA PRO A 146 -11.39 -5.54 -15.98
C PRO A 146 -10.69 -4.18 -15.88
N PRO A 147 -10.34 -3.55 -17.02
CA PRO A 147 -9.65 -2.26 -17.05
C PRO A 147 -10.55 -1.09 -16.62
N SER A 148 -11.84 -1.31 -16.45
CA SER A 148 -12.79 -0.33 -15.95
C SER A 148 -13.87 -1.01 -15.14
N THR A 149 -14.39 -0.32 -14.14
CA THR A 149 -15.51 -0.76 -13.31
C THR A 149 -16.67 0.22 -13.42
N THR A 150 -17.88 -0.30 -13.62
CA THR A 150 -19.13 0.47 -13.57
C THR A 150 -19.70 0.45 -12.14
N LEU A 151 -19.91 1.63 -11.58
CA LEU A 151 -20.56 1.84 -10.29
C LEU A 151 -21.98 2.34 -10.52
N THR A 152 -22.97 1.61 -10.05
CA THR A 152 -24.39 1.98 -10.12
C THR A 152 -24.88 2.39 -8.75
N TYR A 153 -25.18 3.68 -8.57
CA TYR A 153 -25.70 4.23 -7.34
C TYR A 153 -27.22 4.31 -7.39
N HIS A 154 -27.88 3.51 -6.57
CA HIS A 154 -29.31 3.59 -6.29
C HIS A 154 -29.51 4.58 -5.15
N LEU A 155 -30.11 5.73 -5.45
CA LEU A 155 -30.11 6.87 -4.52
C LEU A 155 -31.14 6.73 -3.39
N ASN A 156 -31.92 5.64 -3.39
CA ASN A 156 -32.73 5.19 -2.26
C ASN A 156 -33.62 6.30 -1.66
N GLY A 157 -34.45 6.92 -2.50
CA GLY A 157 -35.30 8.07 -2.17
C GLY A 157 -34.63 9.44 -2.29
N GLY A 158 -33.33 9.49 -2.57
CA GLY A 158 -32.62 10.70 -3.01
C GLY A 158 -32.60 10.85 -4.53
N THR A 159 -32.00 11.94 -5.01
CA THR A 159 -31.86 12.23 -6.44
C THR A 159 -30.49 12.82 -6.79
N ALA A 160 -30.09 12.64 -8.06
CA ALA A 160 -28.96 13.29 -8.71
C ALA A 160 -29.48 13.95 -9.99
N ASN A 161 -29.56 15.27 -10.04
CA ASN A 161 -30.16 16.01 -11.16
C ASN A 161 -31.59 15.55 -11.53
N GLY A 162 -32.38 15.10 -10.54
CA GLY A 162 -33.74 14.60 -10.75
C GLY A 162 -33.85 13.11 -11.06
N GLU A 163 -32.74 12.40 -11.25
CA GLU A 163 -32.71 10.95 -11.46
C GLU A 163 -32.53 10.20 -10.14
N GLU A 164 -33.13 9.02 -10.00
CA GLU A 164 -33.03 8.16 -8.80
C GLU A 164 -31.84 7.17 -8.86
N VAL A 165 -31.20 7.07 -10.02
CA VAL A 165 -30.02 6.23 -10.24
C VAL A 165 -28.94 7.05 -10.91
N PHE A 166 -27.71 6.93 -10.41
CA PHE A 166 -26.52 7.56 -10.99
C PHE A 166 -25.51 6.47 -11.36
N VAL A 167 -24.93 6.55 -12.56
CA VAL A 167 -23.96 5.56 -13.04
C VAL A 167 -22.64 6.25 -13.34
N ASP A 168 -21.56 5.72 -12.79
CA ASP A 168 -20.19 6.13 -13.07
C ASP A 168 -19.37 4.96 -13.63
N THR A 169 -18.37 5.26 -14.46
CA THR A 169 -17.42 4.26 -14.96
C THR A 169 -16.01 4.73 -14.66
N VAL A 170 -15.34 3.98 -13.78
CA VAL A 170 -14.03 4.31 -13.23
C VAL A 170 -12.95 3.47 -13.91
N ASP A 171 -11.83 4.08 -14.27
CA ASP A 171 -10.64 3.36 -14.73
C ASP A 171 -10.03 2.55 -13.57
N THR A 172 -10.01 1.23 -13.72
CA THR A 172 -9.45 0.28 -12.76
C THR A 172 -8.27 -0.49 -13.34
N SER A 173 -7.69 0.03 -14.43
CA SER A 173 -6.54 -0.59 -15.08
C SER A 173 -5.31 -0.66 -14.17
N TYR A 174 -5.20 0.18 -13.14
CA TYR A 174 -4.08 0.15 -12.20
C TYR A 174 -4.49 -0.15 -10.76
N PHE A 175 -5.56 0.47 -10.27
CA PHE A 175 -6.19 0.13 -9.00
C PHE A 175 -7.41 -0.72 -9.28
N THR A 176 -7.47 -1.95 -8.76
CA THR A 176 -8.57 -2.85 -9.10
C THR A 176 -9.85 -2.47 -8.37
N ALA A 177 -9.75 -2.05 -7.10
CA ALA A 177 -10.86 -1.46 -6.38
C ALA A 177 -11.08 0.00 -6.83
N PRO A 178 -12.27 0.35 -7.35
CA PRO A 178 -12.62 1.73 -7.62
C PRO A 178 -12.84 2.50 -6.31
N ASN A 179 -12.72 3.83 -6.36
CA ASN A 179 -13.19 4.70 -5.30
C ASN A 179 -14.67 5.02 -5.51
N THR A 180 -15.45 5.08 -4.42
CA THR A 180 -16.86 5.51 -4.45
C THR A 180 -16.98 7.02 -4.68
N GLN A 181 -18.16 7.47 -5.11
CA GLN A 181 -18.49 8.87 -5.32
C GLN A 181 -18.34 9.64 -3.99
N ILE A 182 -17.66 10.78 -4.03
CA ILE A 182 -17.52 11.65 -2.85
C ILE A 182 -18.85 12.32 -2.51
N ASP A 183 -19.01 12.71 -1.25
CA ASP A 183 -20.18 13.46 -0.79
C ASP A 183 -19.99 14.97 -1.04
N ASP A 184 -20.03 15.35 -2.31
CA ASP A 184 -19.95 16.74 -2.79
C ASP A 184 -21.34 17.37 -3.04
N GLY A 185 -22.41 16.62 -2.76
CA GLY A 185 -23.80 17.05 -2.99
C GLY A 185 -24.34 16.75 -4.35
N THR A 186 -23.64 15.94 -5.13
CA THR A 186 -24.21 15.30 -6.31
C THR A 186 -25.47 14.52 -5.95
N PHE A 187 -25.47 13.85 -4.79
CA PHE A 187 -26.63 13.13 -4.27
C PHE A 187 -27.31 13.96 -3.19
N THR A 188 -28.63 14.12 -3.30
CA THR A 188 -29.40 14.91 -2.34
C THR A 188 -30.71 14.23 -1.99
N ARG A 189 -31.18 14.43 -0.76
CA ARG A 189 -32.50 14.01 -0.30
C ARG A 189 -33.00 15.02 0.73
N GLU A 190 -34.09 15.72 0.43
CA GLU A 190 -34.60 16.80 1.30
C GLU A 190 -34.95 16.28 2.71
N GLY A 191 -34.38 16.91 3.74
CA GLY A 191 -34.56 16.51 5.14
C GLY A 191 -33.69 15.33 5.59
N TYR A 192 -32.66 14.95 4.81
CA TYR A 192 -31.75 13.86 5.14
C TYR A 192 -30.29 14.22 4.85
N VAL A 193 -29.38 13.59 5.59
CA VAL A 193 -27.91 13.62 5.37
C VAL A 193 -27.46 12.25 4.85
N LEU A 194 -26.58 12.24 3.84
CA LEU A 194 -25.96 11.01 3.33
C LEU A 194 -24.96 10.49 4.37
N LEU A 195 -25.11 9.25 4.80
CA LEU A 195 -24.17 8.61 5.72
C LEU A 195 -23.06 7.89 4.96
N GLU A 196 -23.46 7.01 4.05
CA GLU A 196 -22.58 6.07 3.35
C GLU A 196 -23.31 5.39 2.19
N TYR A 197 -22.60 4.50 1.50
CA TYR A 197 -23.17 3.56 0.54
C TYR A 197 -23.18 2.14 1.10
N ASN A 198 -24.12 1.32 0.64
CA ASN A 198 -24.18 -0.10 0.99
C ASN A 198 -24.37 -0.97 -0.26
N THR A 199 -23.84 -2.20 -0.29
CA THR A 199 -24.05 -3.11 -1.44
C THR A 199 -25.46 -3.71 -1.51
N LYS A 200 -26.32 -3.46 -0.51
CA LYS A 200 -27.72 -3.84 -0.49
C LYS A 200 -28.62 -2.67 -0.07
N ALA A 201 -29.82 -2.62 -0.65
CA ALA A 201 -30.79 -1.57 -0.39
C ALA A 201 -31.26 -1.48 1.07
N ASP A 202 -31.22 -2.60 1.79
CA ASP A 202 -31.66 -2.71 3.19
C ASP A 202 -30.55 -2.39 4.22
N GLY A 203 -29.34 -2.05 3.75
CA GLY A 203 -28.19 -1.74 4.61
C GLY A 203 -27.47 -2.96 5.18
N THR A 204 -27.86 -4.19 4.81
CA THR A 204 -27.25 -5.43 5.33
C THR A 204 -26.06 -5.94 4.50
N GLY A 205 -25.68 -5.20 3.46
CA GLY A 205 -24.50 -5.47 2.66
C GLY A 205 -23.25 -4.80 3.23
N ASP A 206 -22.20 -4.77 2.43
CA ASP A 206 -20.95 -4.11 2.78
C ASP A 206 -21.11 -2.60 2.71
N ALA A 207 -20.67 -1.91 3.76
CA ALA A 207 -20.71 -0.46 3.86
C ALA A 207 -19.45 0.18 3.27
N TYR A 208 -19.61 1.30 2.56
CA TYR A 208 -18.53 2.09 1.99
C TYR A 208 -18.74 3.58 2.25
N SER A 209 -17.80 4.23 2.92
CA SER A 209 -17.84 5.69 3.05
C SER A 209 -17.64 6.35 1.68
N PRO A 210 -18.24 7.53 1.42
CA PRO A 210 -17.95 8.35 0.24
C PRO A 210 -16.44 8.57 0.04
N GLY A 211 -15.97 8.38 -1.19
CA GLY A 211 -14.55 8.43 -1.58
C GLY A 211 -13.69 7.23 -1.18
N SER A 212 -14.25 6.19 -0.57
CA SER A 212 -13.49 4.99 -0.19
C SER A 212 -13.29 4.02 -1.34
N LYS A 213 -12.25 3.19 -1.26
CA LYS A 213 -12.14 2.01 -2.11
C LYS A 213 -13.27 1.00 -1.82
N ALA A 214 -13.83 0.42 -2.88
CA ALA A 214 -14.86 -0.61 -2.81
C ALA A 214 -14.48 -1.88 -3.60
N ASN A 215 -14.92 -3.05 -3.14
CA ASN A 215 -14.67 -4.31 -3.84
C ASN A 215 -15.68 -4.47 -4.98
N ALA A 216 -15.19 -4.65 -6.21
CA ALA A 216 -16.00 -4.75 -7.43
C ALA A 216 -15.49 -5.89 -8.32
N GLU A 217 -15.66 -7.12 -7.84
CA GLU A 217 -15.02 -8.33 -8.37
C GLU A 217 -15.24 -8.56 -9.88
N ASN A 218 -16.38 -8.13 -10.41
CA ASN A 218 -16.76 -8.37 -11.81
C ASN A 218 -16.76 -7.11 -12.68
N GLY A 219 -16.08 -6.04 -12.25
CA GLY A 219 -16.12 -4.75 -12.94
C GLY A 219 -17.48 -4.06 -12.89
N GLN A 220 -18.36 -4.50 -12.00
CA GLN A 220 -19.66 -3.91 -11.74
C GLN A 220 -19.93 -3.95 -10.25
N LEU A 221 -20.51 -2.88 -9.71
CA LEU A 221 -20.91 -2.80 -8.32
C LEU A 221 -22.14 -1.91 -8.17
N ASP A 222 -23.20 -2.49 -7.61
CA ASP A 222 -24.38 -1.74 -7.16
C ASP A 222 -24.17 -1.23 -5.74
N LEU A 223 -24.45 0.06 -5.55
CA LEU A 223 -24.33 0.78 -4.29
C LEU A 223 -25.64 1.50 -4.00
N PHE A 224 -26.12 1.41 -2.77
CA PHE A 224 -27.36 2.03 -2.32
C PHE A 224 -27.03 3.13 -1.31
N CYS A 225 -27.54 4.34 -1.53
CA CYS A 225 -27.35 5.43 -0.56
C CYS A 225 -28.05 5.11 0.76
N VAL A 226 -27.32 5.31 1.86
CA VAL A 226 -27.84 5.21 3.23
C VAL A 226 -28.02 6.63 3.77
N TRP A 227 -29.26 6.97 4.12
CA TRP A 227 -29.66 8.32 4.53
C TRP A 227 -30.09 8.35 6.00
N ALA A 228 -29.71 9.41 6.72
CA ALA A 228 -30.22 9.68 8.07
C ALA A 228 -31.16 10.92 8.05
N PRO A 229 -32.34 10.85 8.66
CA PRO A 229 -33.24 12.00 8.76
C PRO A 229 -32.61 13.10 9.62
N GLU A 230 -32.71 14.35 9.19
CA GLU A 230 -32.20 15.50 9.93
C GLU A 230 -32.92 15.69 11.27
N SER A 231 -32.14 15.96 12.33
CA SER A 231 -32.68 16.34 13.63
C SER A 231 -33.27 17.75 13.60
N SER A 232 -34.21 18.02 14.51
CA SER A 232 -34.80 19.35 14.70
C SER A 232 -34.47 19.92 16.08
N GLY A 233 -34.84 21.18 16.37
CA GLY A 233 -34.58 21.78 17.69
C GLY A 233 -33.18 22.36 17.85
N PHE A 234 -32.55 22.81 16.77
CA PHE A 234 -31.31 23.58 16.84
C PHE A 234 -31.59 25.08 16.99
N THR A 235 -30.78 25.75 17.81
CA THR A 235 -30.69 27.22 17.81
C THR A 235 -29.47 27.66 17.02
N THR A 236 -29.58 28.78 16.32
CA THR A 236 -28.55 29.23 15.38
C THR A 236 -28.31 30.72 15.41
N GLU A 237 -27.12 31.14 14.97
CA GLU A 237 -26.81 32.53 14.64
C GLU A 237 -26.03 32.62 13.32
N PRO A 238 -25.97 33.79 12.65
CA PRO A 238 -25.13 33.98 11.46
C PRO A 238 -23.65 33.73 11.77
N ALA A 239 -22.94 33.06 10.86
CA ALA A 239 -21.54 32.69 11.06
C ALA A 239 -20.69 32.87 9.81
N PHE A 240 -19.41 33.14 10.05
CA PHE A 240 -18.37 33.25 9.04
C PHE A 240 -17.13 32.48 9.51
N VAL A 241 -16.71 31.49 8.72
CA VAL A 241 -15.47 30.73 8.98
C VAL A 241 -14.43 31.20 7.96
N SER A 242 -13.33 31.75 8.45
CA SER A 242 -12.17 32.13 7.61
C SER A 242 -11.08 31.08 7.77
N TYR A 243 -10.60 30.54 6.65
CA TYR A 243 -9.52 29.56 6.64
C TYR A 243 -8.56 29.84 5.49
N LYS A 244 -7.31 30.20 5.82
CA LYS A 244 -6.23 30.49 4.85
C LYS A 244 -6.68 31.38 3.68
N GLY A 245 -7.49 32.41 3.97
CA GLY A 245 -7.98 33.39 2.99
C GLY A 245 -9.28 33.00 2.28
N ALA A 246 -9.78 31.78 2.43
CA ALA A 246 -11.13 31.40 2.02
C ALA A 246 -12.14 31.79 3.10
N LEU A 247 -13.33 32.21 2.68
CA LEU A 247 -14.43 32.62 3.56
C LEU A 247 -15.65 31.74 3.28
N PHE A 248 -16.17 31.12 4.33
CA PHE A 248 -17.41 30.33 4.31
C PHE A 248 -18.47 31.06 5.14
N SER A 249 -19.66 31.24 4.61
CA SER A 249 -20.76 31.95 5.28
C SER A 249 -21.97 31.03 5.43
N GLY A 250 -22.69 31.19 6.54
CA GLY A 250 -23.84 30.34 6.85
C GLY A 250 -24.37 30.64 8.23
N VAL A 251 -24.76 29.59 8.95
CA VAL A 251 -25.15 29.65 10.36
C VAL A 251 -24.25 28.77 11.23
N ALA A 252 -24.06 29.20 12.47
CA ALA A 252 -23.47 28.39 13.53
C ALA A 252 -24.58 27.78 14.39
N ILE A 253 -24.43 26.51 14.76
CA ILE A 253 -25.26 25.89 15.80
C ILE A 253 -24.80 26.41 17.17
N THR A 254 -25.71 27.00 17.93
CA THR A 254 -25.44 27.55 19.27
C THR A 254 -26.02 26.70 20.39
N GLY A 255 -26.90 25.76 20.06
CA GLY A 255 -27.63 24.95 21.01
C GLY A 255 -28.48 23.88 20.32
N TYR A 256 -28.75 22.81 21.04
CA TYR A 256 -29.68 21.76 20.65
C TYR A 256 -30.62 21.45 21.81
N ILE A 257 -31.93 21.53 21.59
CA ILE A 257 -32.94 21.31 22.64
C ILE A 257 -33.59 19.93 22.59
N GLY A 258 -33.34 19.14 21.53
CA GLY A 258 -33.87 17.79 21.39
C GLY A 258 -33.15 16.75 22.27
N ASP A 259 -33.62 15.51 22.11
CA ASP A 259 -33.24 14.29 22.82
C ASP A 259 -33.09 13.08 21.86
N ASP A 260 -32.81 13.34 20.57
CA ASP A 260 -32.62 12.29 19.56
C ASP A 260 -31.48 11.33 19.96
N GLU A 261 -31.70 10.03 19.80
CA GLU A 261 -30.65 9.01 20.01
C GLU A 261 -29.55 9.11 18.93
N THR A 262 -29.95 9.40 17.69
CA THR A 262 -29.04 9.75 16.58
C THR A 262 -29.21 11.24 16.30
N LEU A 263 -28.24 12.06 16.71
CA LEU A 263 -28.23 13.48 16.45
C LEU A 263 -27.67 13.78 15.06
N VAL A 264 -28.55 14.18 14.14
CA VAL A 264 -28.18 14.49 12.75
C VAL A 264 -28.23 15.99 12.53
N VAL A 265 -27.06 16.63 12.47
CA VAL A 265 -26.99 18.07 12.22
C VAL A 265 -27.32 18.33 10.74
N PRO A 266 -28.36 19.14 10.44
CA PRO A 266 -28.82 19.37 9.07
C PRO A 266 -27.79 20.12 8.23
N GLU A 267 -27.82 19.93 6.91
CA GLU A 267 -26.95 20.70 6.00
C GLU A 267 -27.35 22.18 5.99
N LYS A 268 -28.65 22.47 6.16
CA LYS A 268 -29.20 23.83 6.08
C LYS A 268 -30.23 24.10 7.17
N ILE A 269 -30.17 25.31 7.74
CA ILE A 269 -31.21 25.84 8.63
C ILE A 269 -31.64 27.21 8.12
N GLY A 270 -32.94 27.39 7.89
CA GLY A 270 -33.49 28.63 7.32
C GLY A 270 -32.91 28.96 5.94
N GLY A 271 -32.63 27.93 5.13
CA GLY A 271 -32.07 28.06 3.79
C GLY A 271 -30.58 28.44 3.74
N ARG A 272 -29.88 28.47 4.88
CA ARG A 272 -28.45 28.76 4.97
C ARG A 272 -27.68 27.53 5.43
N ASP A 273 -26.50 27.33 4.86
CA ASP A 273 -25.61 26.22 5.21
C ASP A 273 -25.22 26.28 6.70
N VAL A 274 -25.21 25.13 7.35
CA VAL A 274 -24.62 24.97 8.68
C VAL A 274 -23.11 24.85 8.50
N VAL A 275 -22.37 25.88 8.93
CA VAL A 275 -20.92 26.00 8.69
C VAL A 275 -20.07 25.86 9.94
N SER A 276 -20.65 26.05 11.13
CA SER A 276 -19.93 25.78 12.38
C SER A 276 -20.82 25.30 13.54
N ILE A 277 -20.19 24.68 14.53
CA ILE A 277 -20.80 24.32 15.82
C ILE A 277 -20.05 25.04 16.92
N LYS A 278 -20.77 25.78 17.77
CA LYS A 278 -20.20 26.57 18.86
C LYS A 278 -19.90 25.77 20.10
N THR A 279 -19.05 26.34 20.97
CA THR A 279 -18.82 25.85 22.33
C THR A 279 -20.14 25.58 23.05
N GLY A 280 -20.28 24.38 23.62
CA GLY A 280 -21.44 23.98 24.42
C GLY A 280 -22.71 23.68 23.64
N ALA A 281 -22.72 23.80 22.31
CA ALA A 281 -23.93 23.70 21.49
C ALA A 281 -24.67 22.36 21.66
N VAL A 282 -23.94 21.27 21.88
CA VAL A 282 -24.52 19.94 22.12
C VAL A 282 -24.03 19.31 23.42
N ALA A 283 -23.58 20.13 24.38
CA ALA A 283 -23.03 19.64 25.64
C ALA A 283 -24.08 18.94 26.52
N ASN A 284 -23.66 17.90 27.24
CA ASN A 284 -24.46 17.09 28.17
C ASN A 284 -25.70 16.44 27.53
N LYS A 285 -25.62 16.10 26.25
CA LYS A 285 -26.67 15.42 25.51
C LYS A 285 -26.46 13.91 25.49
N ASN A 286 -27.56 13.18 25.33
CA ASN A 286 -27.60 11.72 25.50
C ASN A 286 -27.84 10.97 24.16
N PHE A 287 -27.17 11.41 23.09
CA PHE A 287 -27.18 10.68 21.82
C PHE A 287 -26.06 9.61 21.79
N THR A 288 -26.29 8.53 21.06
CA THR A 288 -25.29 7.49 20.78
C THR A 288 -24.54 7.74 19.49
N THR A 289 -25.14 8.47 18.55
CA THR A 289 -24.57 8.76 17.24
C THR A 289 -24.66 10.25 16.93
N LEU A 290 -23.55 10.82 16.48
CA LEU A 290 -23.48 12.19 15.98
C LEU A 290 -23.15 12.18 14.49
N VAL A 291 -24.01 12.81 13.68
CA VAL A 291 -23.80 12.98 12.24
C VAL A 291 -23.57 14.45 11.92
N LEU A 292 -22.38 14.74 11.40
CA LEU A 292 -21.95 16.09 11.01
C LEU A 292 -22.11 16.27 9.50
N PRO A 293 -22.74 17.35 9.02
CA PRO A 293 -23.04 17.54 7.61
C PRO A 293 -21.77 17.93 6.83
N ARG A 294 -21.74 17.60 5.53
CA ARG A 294 -20.65 17.98 4.62
C ARG A 294 -20.45 19.49 4.45
N THR A 295 -21.43 20.32 4.82
CA THR A 295 -21.33 21.79 4.81
C THR A 295 -20.51 22.35 5.97
N LEU A 296 -20.28 21.55 7.02
CA LEU A 296 -19.58 21.98 8.22
C LEU A 296 -18.10 22.29 7.95
N ARG A 297 -17.60 23.40 8.50
CA ARG A 297 -16.21 23.87 8.32
C ARG A 297 -15.46 24.05 9.64
N ALA A 298 -16.15 24.33 10.73
CA ALA A 298 -15.51 24.53 12.03
C ALA A 298 -16.29 23.93 13.20
N ILE A 299 -15.57 23.38 14.17
CA ILE A 299 -16.13 22.97 15.46
C ILE A 299 -15.31 23.66 16.53
N GLU A 300 -15.96 24.48 17.35
CA GLU A 300 -15.31 25.20 18.43
C GLU A 300 -14.99 24.27 19.61
N ASP A 301 -13.98 24.63 20.39
CA ASP A 301 -13.60 23.92 21.60
C ASP A 301 -14.79 23.84 22.57
N GLY A 302 -15.00 22.66 23.16
CA GLY A 302 -16.09 22.37 24.06
C GLY A 302 -17.47 22.19 23.41
N ALA A 303 -17.55 22.10 22.07
CA ALA A 303 -18.82 21.88 21.37
C ALA A 303 -19.50 20.56 21.78
N VAL A 304 -18.72 19.48 21.88
CA VAL A 304 -19.16 18.13 22.24
C VAL A 304 -18.49 17.74 23.56
N THR A 305 -19.21 17.93 24.67
CA THR A 305 -18.73 17.64 26.02
C THR A 305 -19.86 17.02 26.85
N GLY A 306 -19.55 16.20 27.84
CA GLY A 306 -20.58 15.55 28.68
C GLY A 306 -21.45 14.53 27.95
N CYS A 307 -21.08 14.11 26.74
CA CYS A 307 -21.86 13.20 25.89
C CYS A 307 -21.42 11.76 26.12
N SER A 308 -21.63 11.24 27.34
CA SER A 308 -21.09 9.94 27.74
C SER A 308 -21.68 8.75 26.98
N SER A 309 -22.85 8.89 26.35
CA SER A 309 -23.45 7.84 25.51
C SER A 309 -22.93 7.83 24.06
N LEU A 310 -22.19 8.86 23.64
CA LEU A 310 -21.68 8.95 22.27
C LEU A 310 -20.76 7.77 21.97
N ARG A 311 -21.08 7.03 20.91
CA ARG A 311 -20.32 5.88 20.42
C ARG A 311 -19.80 6.08 19.01
N THR A 312 -20.60 6.67 18.12
CA THR A 312 -20.30 6.75 16.68
C THR A 312 -20.36 8.20 16.19
N VAL A 313 -19.33 8.62 15.46
CA VAL A 313 -19.30 9.93 14.78
C VAL A 313 -19.20 9.72 13.28
N TYR A 314 -20.13 10.30 12.53
CA TYR A 314 -20.03 10.51 11.08
C TYR A 314 -19.52 11.92 10.83
N MET A 315 -18.45 12.05 10.07
CA MET A 315 -17.90 13.36 9.70
C MET A 315 -17.27 13.35 8.31
N GLY A 316 -17.22 14.53 7.70
CA GLY A 316 -16.54 14.76 6.43
C GLY A 316 -15.11 15.25 6.60
N ASP A 317 -14.27 14.96 5.61
CA ASP A 317 -12.93 15.52 5.46
C ASP A 317 -12.90 17.03 5.11
N GLY A 318 -14.07 17.68 5.02
CA GLY A 318 -14.24 19.09 4.70
C GLY A 318 -14.16 20.03 5.90
N ILE A 319 -14.06 19.50 7.12
CA ILE A 319 -13.86 20.30 8.34
C ILE A 319 -12.45 20.89 8.34
N LEU A 320 -12.33 22.20 8.48
CA LEU A 320 -11.06 22.94 8.34
C LEU A 320 -10.48 23.41 9.68
N SER A 321 -11.34 23.64 10.68
CA SER A 321 -10.95 24.11 12.01
C SER A 321 -11.59 23.25 13.10
N VAL A 322 -10.77 22.45 13.78
CA VAL A 322 -11.18 21.61 14.90
C VAL A 322 -9.94 21.30 15.74
N THR A 323 -10.09 21.14 17.05
CA THR A 323 -9.02 20.72 17.95
C THR A 323 -9.48 19.54 18.79
N ASN A 324 -8.56 18.89 19.52
CA ASN A 324 -8.93 17.84 20.47
C ASN A 324 -9.89 18.35 21.56
N ALA A 325 -9.89 19.65 21.89
CA ALA A 325 -10.81 20.22 22.87
C ALA A 325 -12.25 20.36 22.35
N ALA A 326 -12.50 20.23 21.04
CA ALA A 326 -13.86 20.21 20.49
C ALA A 326 -14.69 19.01 20.99
N PHE A 327 -14.01 17.89 21.24
CA PHE A 327 -14.56 16.66 21.80
C PHE A 327 -13.78 16.31 23.08
N ASP A 328 -14.37 16.60 24.24
CA ASP A 328 -13.70 16.30 25.49
C ASP A 328 -13.68 14.78 25.74
N ALA A 329 -12.51 14.16 25.57
CA ALA A 329 -12.30 12.73 25.74
C ALA A 329 -12.63 12.24 27.16
N ALA A 330 -12.49 13.09 28.19
CA ALA A 330 -12.82 12.71 29.56
C ALA A 330 -14.32 12.58 29.80
N THR A 331 -15.14 13.21 28.97
CA THR A 331 -16.60 13.22 29.13
C THR A 331 -17.35 12.57 27.96
N CYS A 332 -16.64 12.24 26.87
CA CYS A 332 -17.11 11.46 25.73
C CYS A 332 -16.38 10.11 25.63
N GLU A 333 -16.13 9.47 26.78
CA GLU A 333 -15.25 8.30 26.93
C GLU A 333 -15.67 7.05 26.13
N ASN A 334 -16.92 6.95 25.68
CA ASN A 334 -17.45 5.82 24.93
C ASN A 334 -17.32 5.97 23.39
N TRP A 335 -16.82 7.11 22.91
CA TRP A 335 -16.63 7.33 21.48
C TRP A 335 -15.53 6.40 20.95
N SER A 336 -15.94 5.43 20.14
CA SER A 336 -15.09 4.34 19.65
C SER A 336 -15.16 4.16 18.14
N GLU A 337 -16.23 4.66 17.50
CA GLU A 337 -16.47 4.44 16.09
C GLU A 337 -16.43 5.74 15.30
N LEU A 338 -15.63 5.74 14.23
CA LEU A 338 -15.57 6.83 13.26
C LEU A 338 -16.04 6.35 11.89
N ARG A 339 -16.80 7.21 11.21
CA ARG A 339 -17.19 7.07 9.81
C ARG A 339 -16.76 8.35 9.10
N LEU A 340 -15.57 8.31 8.52
CA LEU A 340 -15.01 9.44 7.79
C LEU A 340 -15.40 9.35 6.32
N SER A 341 -15.89 10.45 5.76
CA SER A 341 -16.35 10.56 4.37
C SER A 341 -15.51 11.60 3.62
N ALA A 342 -15.15 11.32 2.37
CA ALA A 342 -14.61 12.34 1.50
C ALA A 342 -15.76 13.26 1.04
N THR A 343 -15.64 14.54 1.34
CA THR A 343 -16.56 15.62 0.95
C THR A 343 -15.92 16.60 -0.03
N THR A 344 -14.65 16.37 -0.33
CA THR A 344 -13.81 17.19 -1.20
C THR A 344 -12.89 16.29 -2.02
N ALA A 345 -12.46 16.74 -3.20
CA ALA A 345 -11.57 15.96 -4.07
C ALA A 345 -10.22 15.64 -3.38
N PRO A 346 -9.60 14.48 -3.65
CA PRO A 346 -8.32 14.11 -3.07
C PRO A 346 -7.22 15.09 -3.51
N ARG A 347 -6.15 15.21 -2.73
CA ARG A 347 -4.99 16.08 -3.03
C ARG A 347 -3.64 15.37 -2.91
N TYR A 348 -3.65 14.13 -2.43
CA TYR A 348 -2.49 13.25 -2.29
C TYR A 348 -2.52 12.04 -3.22
N ALA A 349 -3.56 11.90 -4.07
CA ALA A 349 -3.75 10.73 -4.93
C ALA A 349 -2.52 10.41 -5.81
N SER A 350 -1.84 11.43 -6.33
CA SER A 350 -0.63 11.31 -7.15
C SER A 350 0.68 11.32 -6.35
N SER A 351 0.61 11.61 -5.05
CA SER A 351 1.82 11.70 -4.23
C SER A 351 2.49 10.34 -4.02
N TYR A 352 3.71 10.37 -3.50
CA TYR A 352 4.42 9.16 -3.10
C TYR A 352 3.57 8.32 -2.12
N ASP A 353 3.03 8.97 -1.10
CA ASP A 353 2.22 8.33 -0.06
C ASP A 353 0.84 7.90 -0.55
N GLY A 354 0.33 8.55 -1.60
CA GLY A 354 -0.91 8.20 -2.27
C GLY A 354 -0.92 6.78 -2.83
N GLY A 355 0.26 6.16 -3.04
CA GLY A 355 0.35 4.77 -3.45
C GLY A 355 0.10 3.75 -2.34
N TYR A 356 0.03 4.14 -1.07
CA TYR A 356 -0.33 3.22 0.02
C TYR A 356 -1.75 2.67 -0.07
N ARG A 357 -2.63 3.32 -0.84
CA ARG A 357 -3.95 2.74 -1.16
C ARG A 357 -3.88 1.45 -2.00
N ILE A 358 -2.77 1.15 -2.67
CA ILE A 358 -2.55 -0.15 -3.35
C ILE A 358 -2.51 -1.27 -2.31
N LYS A 359 -1.96 -1.01 -1.13
CA LYS A 359 -1.83 -2.00 -0.05
C LYS A 359 -3.19 -2.34 0.54
N TRP A 360 -4.04 -1.32 0.70
CA TRP A 360 -5.45 -1.51 1.08
C TRP A 360 -6.23 -2.28 0.01
N ASP A 361 -6.07 -1.93 -1.27
CA ASP A 361 -6.64 -2.66 -2.42
C ASP A 361 -6.24 -4.15 -2.37
N ARG A 362 -4.95 -4.45 -2.16
CA ARG A 362 -4.46 -5.83 -2.00
C ARG A 362 -5.03 -6.56 -0.81
N LEU A 363 -5.17 -5.91 0.34
CA LEU A 363 -5.75 -6.54 1.52
C LEU A 363 -7.20 -6.97 1.25
N MET A 364 -8.00 -6.11 0.63
CA MET A 364 -9.38 -6.44 0.26
C MET A 364 -9.43 -7.56 -0.79
N ARG A 365 -8.57 -7.53 -1.81
CA ARG A 365 -8.46 -8.60 -2.80
C ARG A 365 -8.07 -9.93 -2.18
N GLY A 366 -7.08 -9.92 -1.29
CA GLY A 366 -6.62 -11.11 -0.58
C GLY A 366 -7.75 -11.76 0.19
N ALA A 367 -8.51 -10.98 0.97
CA ALA A 367 -9.67 -11.45 1.71
C ALA A 367 -10.79 -12.01 0.81
N ALA A 368 -10.97 -11.43 -0.38
CA ALA A 368 -11.95 -11.90 -1.37
C ALA A 368 -11.47 -13.12 -2.19
N SER A 369 -10.16 -13.40 -2.21
CA SER A 369 -9.57 -14.40 -3.12
C SER A 369 -9.87 -15.85 -2.76
N GLY A 370 -10.30 -16.13 -1.52
CA GLY A 370 -10.46 -17.47 -0.98
C GLY A 370 -9.14 -18.21 -0.70
N LYS A 371 -7.98 -17.56 -0.89
CA LYS A 371 -6.67 -18.07 -0.50
C LYS A 371 -6.36 -17.70 0.95
N LYS A 372 -5.45 -18.47 1.57
CA LYS A 372 -4.79 -18.03 2.81
C LYS A 372 -3.94 -16.80 2.52
N MET A 373 -3.76 -15.93 3.51
CA MET A 373 -2.97 -14.73 3.38
C MET A 373 -1.67 -14.78 4.20
N VAL A 374 -0.63 -14.15 3.67
CA VAL A 374 0.51 -13.68 4.46
C VAL A 374 0.53 -12.15 4.40
N VAL A 375 0.27 -11.49 5.52
CA VAL A 375 0.22 -10.02 5.61
C VAL A 375 1.42 -9.50 6.38
N PHE A 376 2.27 -8.73 5.73
CA PHE A 376 3.39 -8.03 6.38
C PHE A 376 2.93 -6.65 6.81
N VAL A 377 3.00 -6.33 8.09
CA VAL A 377 2.66 -5.00 8.63
C VAL A 377 3.94 -4.38 9.21
N SER A 378 4.43 -3.32 8.58
CA SER A 378 5.83 -2.86 8.76
C SER A 378 6.03 -1.38 8.39
N GLY A 379 7.26 -0.89 8.52
CA GLY A 379 7.69 0.43 8.05
C GLY A 379 8.12 0.40 6.57
N SER A 380 8.86 1.43 6.14
CA SER A 380 9.21 1.59 4.74
C SER A 380 10.27 0.59 4.31
N SER A 381 10.98 0.01 5.26
CA SER A 381 11.86 -1.15 5.05
C SER A 381 11.20 -2.32 4.32
N SER A 382 9.93 -2.64 4.58
CA SER A 382 9.20 -3.70 3.86
C SER A 382 8.79 -3.29 2.45
N PHE A 383 8.37 -2.03 2.26
CA PHE A 383 8.06 -1.44 0.95
C PHE A 383 9.25 -1.52 -0.02
N HIS A 384 10.47 -1.39 0.50
CA HIS A 384 11.71 -1.56 -0.26
C HIS A 384 12.27 -3.00 -0.21
N GLY A 385 11.84 -3.81 0.75
CA GLY A 385 12.54 -5.03 1.17
C GLY A 385 11.83 -6.35 0.88
N ILE A 386 10.58 -6.33 0.43
CA ILE A 386 9.81 -7.54 0.11
C ILE A 386 9.38 -7.55 -1.36
N ALA A 387 9.59 -8.68 -2.03
CA ALA A 387 9.07 -8.95 -3.37
C ALA A 387 7.88 -9.92 -3.26
N THR A 388 6.67 -9.37 -3.15
CA THR A 388 5.47 -10.15 -2.82
C THR A 388 5.16 -11.22 -3.86
N GLY A 389 5.22 -10.87 -5.15
CA GLY A 389 5.00 -11.84 -6.23
C GLY A 389 6.05 -12.95 -6.29
N TYR A 390 7.27 -12.68 -5.82
CA TYR A 390 8.29 -13.72 -5.69
C TYR A 390 7.99 -14.66 -4.50
N LEU A 391 7.57 -14.11 -3.36
CA LEU A 391 7.19 -14.90 -2.19
C LEU A 391 5.98 -15.80 -2.46
N GLU A 392 4.96 -15.30 -3.16
CA GLU A 392 3.80 -16.10 -3.57
C GLU A 392 4.21 -17.33 -4.38
N ARG A 393 5.17 -17.17 -5.32
CA ARG A 393 5.70 -18.28 -6.12
C ARG A 393 6.47 -19.28 -5.28
N LEU A 394 7.32 -18.80 -4.37
CA LEU A 394 8.07 -19.68 -3.45
C LEU A 394 7.12 -20.50 -2.57
N LEU A 395 5.99 -19.92 -2.16
CA LEU A 395 4.92 -20.57 -1.40
C LEU A 395 3.97 -21.41 -2.28
N GLY A 396 4.34 -21.70 -3.53
CA GLY A 396 3.56 -22.56 -4.44
C GLY A 396 2.23 -21.97 -4.90
N GLY A 397 2.00 -20.67 -4.69
CA GLY A 397 0.74 -20.00 -5.02
C GLY A 397 -0.42 -20.29 -4.06
N GLU A 398 -0.17 -21.01 -2.95
CA GLU A 398 -1.17 -21.32 -1.92
C GLU A 398 -1.59 -20.08 -1.11
N TYR A 399 -0.66 -19.13 -0.95
CA TYR A 399 -0.85 -17.91 -0.19
C TYR A 399 -0.97 -16.69 -1.09
N PHE A 400 -1.87 -15.77 -0.72
CA PHE A 400 -1.91 -14.40 -1.21
C PHE A 400 -1.04 -13.53 -0.31
N VAL A 401 -0.05 -12.84 -0.87
CA VAL A 401 0.89 -12.04 -0.06
C VAL A 401 0.51 -10.57 -0.13
N VAL A 402 0.36 -9.93 1.04
CA VAL A 402 0.07 -8.50 1.18
C VAL A 402 1.23 -7.84 1.91
N GLU A 403 1.89 -6.88 1.26
CA GLU A 403 2.91 -6.03 1.88
C GLU A 403 2.28 -4.69 2.31
N TYR A 404 1.96 -4.60 3.60
CA TYR A 404 1.30 -3.48 4.26
C TYR A 404 2.29 -2.58 5.02
N GLY A 405 3.43 -2.29 4.40
CA GLY A 405 4.44 -1.37 4.90
C GLY A 405 4.13 0.10 4.65
N THR A 406 4.31 0.94 5.65
CA THR A 406 4.04 2.39 5.57
C THR A 406 5.31 3.21 5.75
N ILE A 407 5.24 4.54 5.78
CA ILE A 407 6.37 5.33 6.27
C ILE A 407 6.64 4.97 7.75
N ARG A 408 7.92 4.89 8.13
CA ARG A 408 8.34 4.62 9.52
C ARG A 408 7.72 5.53 10.57
N THR A 409 7.29 6.74 10.20
CA THR A 409 6.65 7.73 11.08
C THR A 409 5.11 7.75 11.01
N THR A 410 4.49 6.74 10.41
CA THR A 410 3.04 6.54 10.45
C THR A 410 2.68 5.50 11.52
N ASN A 411 1.54 5.68 12.20
CA ASN A 411 1.03 4.81 13.26
C ASN A 411 0.66 3.43 12.72
N ASN A 412 1.53 2.44 12.91
CA ASN A 412 1.34 1.11 12.33
C ASN A 412 0.22 0.30 13.03
N MET A 413 -0.09 0.65 14.28
CA MET A 413 -1.18 0.01 15.04
C MET A 413 -2.55 0.17 14.38
N VAL A 414 -2.80 1.31 13.73
CA VAL A 414 -4.06 1.55 13.01
C VAL A 414 -4.20 0.55 11.86
N TYR A 415 -3.13 0.31 11.10
CA TYR A 415 -3.16 -0.64 10.01
C TYR A 415 -3.25 -2.08 10.49
N MET A 416 -2.50 -2.44 11.53
CA MET A 416 -2.58 -3.78 12.15
C MET A 416 -3.99 -4.06 12.68
N GLU A 417 -4.63 -3.07 13.31
CA GLU A 417 -6.01 -3.19 13.80
C GLU A 417 -7.01 -3.34 12.66
N ALA A 418 -6.81 -2.63 11.54
CA ALA A 418 -7.61 -2.84 10.34
C ALA A 418 -7.44 -4.26 9.77
N VAL A 419 -6.21 -4.79 9.69
CA VAL A 419 -5.91 -6.14 9.19
C VAL A 419 -6.67 -7.23 9.93
N ALA A 420 -6.92 -7.07 11.25
CA ALA A 420 -7.70 -8.02 12.05
C ALA A 420 -9.15 -8.24 11.55
N ASN A 421 -9.65 -7.42 10.62
CA ASN A 421 -10.98 -7.58 10.03
C ASN A 421 -10.97 -8.32 8.68
N PHE A 422 -9.78 -8.70 8.18
CA PHE A 422 -9.61 -9.33 6.87
C PHE A 422 -8.96 -10.71 6.95
N VAL A 423 -8.26 -11.01 8.05
CA VAL A 423 -7.57 -12.28 8.25
C VAL A 423 -8.39 -13.25 9.11
N GLY A 424 -8.12 -14.54 8.99
CA GLY A 424 -8.74 -15.60 9.77
C GLY A 424 -7.87 -16.84 9.95
N GLU A 425 -8.51 -17.97 10.26
CA GLU A 425 -7.82 -19.24 10.50
C GLU A 425 -6.94 -19.66 9.31
N GLY A 426 -5.66 -19.94 9.59
CA GLY A 426 -4.69 -20.36 8.58
C GLY A 426 -3.95 -19.21 7.88
N ASP A 427 -4.36 -17.96 8.12
CA ASP A 427 -3.61 -16.78 7.69
C ASP A 427 -2.44 -16.49 8.63
N ILE A 428 -1.44 -15.80 8.10
CA ILE A 428 -0.23 -15.40 8.81
C ILE A 428 -0.09 -13.89 8.75
N VAL A 429 0.11 -13.26 9.90
CA VAL A 429 0.45 -11.84 10.01
C VAL A 429 1.87 -11.70 10.55
N VAL A 430 2.74 -11.04 9.80
CA VAL A 430 4.12 -10.76 10.18
C VAL A 430 4.23 -9.29 10.56
N TYR A 431 4.38 -9.04 11.85
CA TYR A 431 4.63 -7.70 12.39
C TYR A 431 6.12 -7.42 12.38
N ALA A 432 6.59 -6.55 11.47
CA ALA A 432 8.01 -6.25 11.29
C ALA A 432 8.29 -4.75 11.42
N PRO A 433 8.19 -4.17 12.62
CA PRO A 433 8.30 -2.73 12.82
C PRO A 433 9.70 -2.19 12.46
N GLU A 434 9.74 -1.01 11.84
CA GLU A 434 10.97 -0.21 11.71
C GLU A 434 11.24 0.58 13.01
N ASN A 435 12.41 1.20 13.15
CA ASN A 435 12.89 1.85 14.37
C ASN A 435 12.19 3.18 14.72
N SER A 436 10.87 3.14 14.96
CA SER A 436 10.09 4.30 15.39
C SER A 436 9.02 3.91 16.39
N ILE A 437 8.74 4.78 17.35
CA ILE A 437 7.65 4.60 18.31
C ILE A 437 6.28 4.44 17.62
N TYR A 438 6.08 5.06 16.46
CA TYR A 438 4.84 4.94 15.67
C TYR A 438 4.69 3.55 15.06
N GLN A 439 5.81 2.84 14.86
CA GLN A 439 5.82 1.44 14.49
C GLN A 439 5.58 0.56 15.71
N PHE A 440 6.21 0.90 16.85
CA PHE A 440 6.14 0.18 18.11
C PHE A 440 5.01 0.64 19.05
N GLY A 441 3.80 0.86 18.57
CA GLY A 441 2.63 0.96 19.45
C GLY A 441 2.21 2.36 19.93
N CYS A 442 2.91 3.45 19.57
CA CYS A 442 2.46 4.81 19.91
C CYS A 442 1.04 5.06 19.40
N THR A 443 0.16 5.46 20.31
CA THR A 443 -1.27 5.72 20.09
C THR A 443 -1.56 7.15 19.67
N GLU A 444 -0.60 8.08 19.79
CA GLU A 444 -0.74 9.45 19.32
C GLU A 444 -0.74 9.50 17.78
N LEU A 445 -1.88 9.86 17.20
CA LEU A 445 -2.03 9.93 15.75
C LEU A 445 -1.23 11.09 15.16
N THR A 446 -0.79 10.92 13.92
CA THR A 446 -0.10 11.95 13.15
C THR A 446 -0.87 12.28 11.87
N TRP A 447 -0.69 13.50 11.37
CA TRP A 447 -1.30 13.94 10.10
C TRP A 447 -0.94 13.04 8.89
N LYS A 448 0.21 12.36 8.97
CA LYS A 448 0.69 11.41 7.95
C LYS A 448 -0.28 10.24 7.78
N LEU A 449 -0.92 9.78 8.86
CA LEU A 449 -1.93 8.73 8.79
C LEU A 449 -3.12 9.15 7.92
N PHE A 450 -3.68 10.34 8.15
CA PHE A 450 -4.81 10.84 7.34
C PHE A 450 -4.41 11.05 5.88
N ARG A 451 -3.19 11.54 5.62
CA ARG A 451 -2.62 11.62 4.28
C ARG A 451 -2.59 10.26 3.60
N ASP A 452 -2.03 9.26 4.27
CA ASP A 452 -1.88 7.90 3.73
C ASP A 452 -3.25 7.24 3.46
N LEU A 453 -4.27 7.60 4.25
CA LEU A 453 -5.64 7.09 4.18
C LEU A 453 -6.62 7.93 3.34
N GLU A 454 -6.22 9.05 2.73
CA GLU A 454 -7.14 9.99 2.05
C GLU A 454 -8.01 9.30 0.98
N SER A 455 -7.48 8.27 0.33
CA SER A 455 -8.19 7.49 -0.70
C SER A 455 -8.80 6.18 -0.19
N SER A 456 -8.77 5.94 1.13
CA SER A 456 -9.18 4.69 1.77
C SER A 456 -9.92 4.97 3.10
N GLN A 457 -10.88 5.91 3.07
CA GLN A 457 -11.58 6.39 4.28
C GLN A 457 -12.26 5.27 5.10
N ASN A 458 -12.68 4.20 4.42
CA ASN A 458 -13.22 2.98 5.00
C ASN A 458 -12.37 2.37 6.11
N VAL A 459 -11.05 2.58 6.11
CA VAL A 459 -10.14 2.05 7.14
C VAL A 459 -10.61 2.46 8.53
N TRP A 460 -11.07 3.70 8.71
CA TRP A 460 -11.53 4.21 10.00
C TRP A 460 -12.71 3.45 10.62
N ARG A 461 -13.46 2.67 9.81
CA ARG A 461 -14.54 1.84 10.32
C ARG A 461 -14.07 0.70 11.21
N TYR A 462 -12.85 0.25 10.98
CA TYR A 462 -12.26 -0.92 11.61
C TYR A 462 -11.41 -0.56 12.83
N ILE A 463 -11.32 0.73 13.16
CA ILE A 463 -10.45 1.27 14.21
C ILE A 463 -11.31 1.67 15.39
N ASP A 464 -10.96 1.16 16.57
CA ASP A 464 -11.52 1.66 17.82
C ASP A 464 -10.79 2.94 18.22
N VAL A 465 -11.33 4.09 17.81
CA VAL A 465 -10.65 5.40 17.94
C VAL A 465 -10.43 5.82 19.39
N LYS A 466 -11.12 5.20 20.36
CA LYS A 466 -10.94 5.49 21.79
C LYS A 466 -9.54 5.15 22.32
N HIS A 467 -8.84 4.26 21.62
CA HIS A 467 -7.48 3.84 21.96
C HIS A 467 -6.39 4.73 21.36
N TYR A 468 -6.77 5.78 20.63
CA TYR A 468 -5.84 6.64 19.94
C TYR A 468 -5.98 8.07 20.41
N GLU A 469 -4.84 8.75 20.54
CA GLU A 469 -4.74 10.11 21.04
C GLU A 469 -4.51 11.09 19.88
N ASN A 470 -4.73 12.38 20.13
CA ASN A 470 -4.45 13.47 19.20
C ASN A 470 -5.16 13.38 17.84
N PHE A 471 -6.34 12.74 17.78
CA PHE A 471 -7.10 12.57 16.53
C PHE A 471 -7.35 13.90 15.79
N PHE A 472 -7.93 14.89 16.46
CA PHE A 472 -8.29 16.16 15.81
C PHE A 472 -7.09 17.08 15.60
N GLY A 473 -6.05 16.99 16.44
CA GLY A 473 -4.79 17.70 16.19
C GLY A 473 -4.10 17.20 14.92
N ALA A 474 -3.98 15.88 14.77
CA ALA A 474 -3.47 15.24 13.57
C ALA A 474 -4.33 15.53 12.32
N PHE A 475 -5.66 15.49 12.47
CA PHE A 475 -6.59 15.83 11.38
C PHE A 475 -6.45 17.30 10.96
N ALA A 476 -6.36 18.25 11.91
CA ALA A 476 -6.20 19.67 11.60
C ALA A 476 -4.86 19.98 10.90
N GLU A 477 -3.78 19.33 11.32
CA GLU A 477 -2.50 19.43 10.64
C GLU A 477 -2.55 18.81 9.24
N TYR A 478 -3.23 17.67 9.06
CA TYR A 478 -3.49 17.10 7.75
C TYR A 478 -4.25 18.08 6.86
N GLN A 479 -5.33 18.70 7.35
CA GLN A 479 -6.11 19.69 6.60
C GLN A 479 -5.26 20.91 6.21
N SER A 480 -4.40 21.36 7.12
CA SER A 480 -3.45 22.45 6.84
C SER A 480 -2.49 22.10 5.69
N ASN A 481 -1.89 20.91 5.73
CA ASN A 481 -0.97 20.41 4.70
C ASN A 481 -1.68 20.10 3.37
N ARG A 482 -2.91 19.59 3.45
CA ARG A 482 -3.77 19.28 2.31
C ARG A 482 -4.19 20.53 1.55
N TRP A 483 -4.58 21.59 2.27
CA TRP A 483 -5.08 22.83 1.67
C TRP A 483 -4.09 23.51 0.72
N SER A 484 -2.79 23.34 0.94
CA SER A 484 -1.73 23.94 0.11
C SER A 484 -1.51 23.23 -1.23
N ARG A 485 -2.12 22.06 -1.42
CA ARG A 485 -2.02 21.24 -2.64
C ARG A 485 -3.21 21.49 -3.57
N PRO A 486 -3.07 21.32 -4.89
CA PRO A 486 -4.21 21.35 -5.80
C PRO A 486 -5.14 20.14 -5.62
N GLU A 487 -6.38 20.28 -6.07
CA GLU A 487 -7.32 19.16 -6.15
C GLU A 487 -6.94 18.20 -7.29
N GLU A 488 -7.15 16.92 -7.04
CA GLU A 488 -6.84 15.81 -7.93
C GLU A 488 -8.06 14.90 -8.11
N ASN A 489 -7.86 13.75 -8.76
CA ASN A 489 -8.87 12.71 -8.93
C ASN A 489 -8.24 11.36 -8.53
N TYR A 490 -9.06 10.43 -8.05
CA TYR A 490 -8.65 9.08 -7.69
C TYR A 490 -8.00 8.28 -8.84
N SER A 491 -8.23 8.64 -10.10
CA SER A 491 -7.57 8.02 -11.27
C SER A 491 -6.08 8.37 -11.43
N ARG A 492 -5.54 9.33 -10.66
CA ARG A 492 -4.12 9.68 -10.73
C ARG A 492 -3.23 8.53 -10.25
N HIS A 493 -2.20 8.18 -11.01
CA HIS A 493 -1.18 7.23 -10.56
C HIS A 493 -0.23 7.86 -9.52
N PRO A 494 0.22 7.08 -8.53
CA PRO A 494 1.10 7.57 -7.48
C PRO A 494 2.53 7.69 -8.01
N SER A 495 3.29 8.65 -7.49
CA SER A 495 4.68 8.89 -7.88
C SER A 495 5.69 7.95 -7.20
N ASN A 496 5.24 7.02 -6.35
CA ASN A 496 6.11 6.13 -5.58
C ASN A 496 6.67 4.94 -6.36
N ASN A 497 6.45 4.87 -7.67
CA ASN A 497 6.88 3.76 -8.51
C ASN A 497 6.49 2.37 -7.96
N ALA A 498 5.44 2.25 -7.16
CA ALA A 498 4.93 0.94 -6.77
C ALA A 498 4.32 0.24 -7.99
N ASP A 499 4.54 -1.06 -8.14
CA ASP A 499 3.74 -1.85 -9.07
C ASP A 499 2.35 -2.15 -8.49
N ARG A 500 1.55 -2.95 -9.21
CA ARG A 500 0.20 -3.32 -8.76
C ARG A 500 0.18 -4.22 -7.51
N ASN A 501 1.34 -4.75 -7.11
CA ASN A 501 1.50 -5.48 -5.88
C ASN A 501 1.86 -4.58 -4.69
N GLY A 502 2.06 -3.28 -4.92
CA GLY A 502 2.56 -2.37 -3.89
C GLY A 502 4.07 -2.45 -3.69
N ASP A 503 4.77 -3.31 -4.45
CA ASP A 503 6.23 -3.46 -4.36
C ASP A 503 6.91 -2.28 -5.04
N PHE A 504 7.91 -1.68 -4.39
CA PHE A 504 8.64 -0.55 -4.98
C PHE A 504 9.44 -0.96 -6.22
N GLN A 505 9.24 -0.26 -7.34
CA GLN A 505 10.01 -0.44 -8.58
C GLN A 505 10.94 0.75 -8.80
N SER A 506 12.22 0.54 -9.09
CA SER A 506 13.09 1.65 -9.51
C SER A 506 14.21 1.17 -10.40
N ALA A 507 14.34 1.78 -11.58
CA ALA A 507 15.51 1.58 -12.44
C ALA A 507 16.83 1.98 -11.75
N LYS A 508 16.77 2.77 -10.65
CA LYS A 508 17.93 3.15 -9.82
C LYS A 508 18.25 2.13 -8.72
N HIS A 509 17.35 1.18 -8.39
CA HIS A 509 17.64 0.06 -7.48
C HIS A 509 18.43 -1.08 -8.15
N ALA A 510 18.48 -1.07 -9.48
CA ALA A 510 18.84 -2.24 -10.28
C ALA A 510 20.33 -2.62 -10.36
N GLN A 511 21.29 -1.97 -9.67
CA GLN A 511 22.67 -1.99 -10.21
C GLN A 511 23.86 -2.29 -9.31
N TYR A 512 23.75 -2.97 -8.18
CA TYR A 512 24.96 -3.33 -7.43
C TYR A 512 25.06 -4.80 -7.01
N CYS A 513 25.79 -5.59 -7.79
CA CYS A 513 26.47 -6.79 -7.28
C CYS A 513 27.83 -6.39 -6.66
N GLU A 514 28.47 -7.29 -5.89
CA GLU A 514 29.77 -7.07 -5.20
C GLU A 514 30.81 -6.29 -6.04
N LYS A 515 30.81 -6.47 -7.36
CA LYS A 515 31.81 -5.89 -8.28
C LYS A 515 31.62 -4.39 -8.57
N TYR A 516 30.42 -3.85 -8.38
CA TYR A 516 30.07 -2.48 -8.81
C TYR A 516 29.43 -1.62 -7.72
N ALA A 517 29.21 -2.18 -6.52
CA ALA A 517 28.56 -1.48 -5.41
C ALA A 517 29.41 -0.28 -4.92
N PRO A 518 28.84 0.94 -4.83
CA PRO A 518 29.55 2.08 -4.27
C PRO A 518 29.69 1.91 -2.77
N GLN A 519 30.93 1.89 -2.25
CA GLN A 519 31.16 1.81 -0.82
C GLN A 519 30.37 2.90 -0.06
N PHE A 520 29.75 2.48 1.06
CA PHE A 520 29.19 3.41 2.04
C PHE A 520 30.38 4.03 2.80
N GLU A 521 30.67 5.30 2.53
CA GLU A 521 31.46 6.10 3.47
C GLU A 521 30.52 6.45 4.63
N ASN A 522 30.87 5.97 5.83
CA ASN A 522 30.10 6.16 7.06
C ASN A 522 29.99 7.66 7.41
N ASP A 523 28.86 8.29 7.07
CA ASP A 523 28.52 9.63 7.54
C ASP A 523 27.32 9.65 8.52
N HIS A 524 26.72 8.50 8.85
CA HIS A 524 25.59 8.41 9.76
C HIS A 524 25.90 7.51 10.97
N GLY A 525 25.86 8.12 12.16
CA GLY A 525 26.29 7.52 13.42
C GLY A 525 25.27 6.57 14.05
N TYR A 526 25.75 5.36 14.33
CA TYR A 526 25.47 4.46 15.44
C TYR A 526 24.01 4.06 15.74
N PHE A 527 23.63 2.88 15.26
CA PHE A 527 22.61 2.03 15.86
C PHE A 527 23.24 1.32 17.08
N THR A 528 22.90 1.78 18.29
CA THR A 528 23.32 1.13 19.55
C THR A 528 22.18 0.25 20.06
N VAL A 529 22.28 -1.06 19.90
CA VAL A 529 21.44 -2.01 20.68
C VAL A 529 22.15 -2.23 22.00
N THR A 530 21.71 -1.57 23.07
CA THR A 530 22.14 -1.91 24.44
C THR A 530 21.04 -2.69 25.14
N LEU A 531 21.42 -3.84 25.71
CA LEU A 531 20.56 -4.77 26.45
C LEU A 531 19.87 -4.22 27.71
N ASN A 532 20.12 -2.97 28.10
CA ASN A 532 19.72 -2.42 29.41
C ASN A 532 18.68 -1.32 29.34
N GLY A 533 17.61 -1.56 28.59
CA GLY A 533 16.38 -0.78 28.70
C GLY A 533 16.43 0.52 27.92
N MET A 534 15.49 0.66 26.99
CA MET A 534 15.09 1.97 26.51
C MET A 534 14.16 2.56 27.59
N VAL A 535 14.51 3.70 28.21
CA VAL A 535 13.69 4.48 29.18
C VAL A 535 14.02 5.97 28.94
N ASN A 536 13.21 7.03 29.09
CA ASN A 536 11.98 7.32 29.83
C ASN A 536 11.27 8.51 29.15
N SER A 537 10.00 8.39 28.77
CA SER A 537 9.11 9.52 28.47
C SER A 537 7.67 9.05 28.56
N THR A 538 6.86 9.73 29.38
CA THR A 538 5.41 9.50 29.52
C THR A 538 4.58 10.11 28.38
N THR A 539 5.24 10.64 27.34
CA THR A 539 4.62 11.32 26.19
C THR A 539 5.26 10.86 24.89
N CYS A 540 4.48 10.57 23.83
CA CYS A 540 5.05 10.34 22.50
C CYS A 540 5.79 11.62 22.06
N PRO A 541 7.13 11.60 21.83
CA PRO A 541 7.83 12.77 21.36
C PRO A 541 7.29 13.17 19.99
N THR A 542 6.84 14.41 19.88
CA THR A 542 6.45 15.02 18.63
C THR A 542 7.61 14.98 17.63
N GLN A 543 7.27 14.68 16.38
CA GLN A 543 8.09 14.64 15.17
C GLN A 543 9.51 15.26 15.23
N GLU A 544 10.49 14.47 14.75
CA GLU A 544 11.85 14.85 14.33
C GLU A 544 13.00 14.84 15.35
N GLY A 545 12.78 14.35 16.58
CA GLY A 545 13.75 14.56 17.67
C GLY A 545 14.46 13.35 18.29
N ILE A 546 14.38 12.11 17.78
CA ILE A 546 15.15 11.01 18.40
C ILE A 546 16.59 11.09 17.88
N SER A 547 17.46 11.67 18.69
CA SER A 547 18.90 11.58 18.47
C SER A 547 19.34 10.14 18.78
N LEU A 548 19.72 9.38 17.74
CA LEU A 548 20.33 8.05 17.88
C LEU A 548 21.64 8.07 18.69
N THR A 549 22.16 9.26 19.02
CA THR A 549 23.35 9.45 19.83
C THR A 549 23.06 9.84 21.29
N ASN A 550 21.80 10.09 21.67
CA ASN A 550 21.45 10.50 23.03
C ASN A 550 20.73 9.37 23.77
N PRO A 551 21.42 8.55 24.61
CA PRO A 551 20.83 7.44 25.34
C PRO A 551 19.69 7.83 26.29
N ASP A 552 19.57 9.10 26.68
CA ASP A 552 18.51 9.61 27.57
C ASP A 552 17.14 9.81 26.87
N GLN A 553 17.05 9.63 25.54
CA GLN A 553 15.82 9.81 24.74
C GLN A 553 15.14 8.52 24.27
N TRP A 554 15.58 7.36 24.73
CA TRP A 554 15.17 6.07 24.17
C TRP A 554 13.90 5.58 24.87
N ILE A 555 12.79 5.40 24.14
CA ILE A 555 11.55 4.87 24.73
C ILE A 555 11.58 3.34 24.71
N GLY A 556 11.32 2.75 25.88
CA GLY A 556 11.08 1.32 26.07
C GLY A 556 10.21 0.71 24.99
N ILE A 557 10.72 -0.32 24.30
CA ILE A 557 9.86 -1.28 23.58
C ILE A 557 8.72 -1.75 24.52
N GLY A 558 9.01 -1.88 25.83
CA GLY A 558 8.03 -2.17 26.88
C GLY A 558 6.96 -1.11 27.12
N THR A 559 7.21 0.17 26.85
CA THR A 559 6.26 1.28 27.13
C THR A 559 4.93 1.08 26.40
N TYR A 560 5.00 0.63 25.15
CA TYR A 560 3.85 0.44 24.29
C TYR A 560 3.49 -1.04 24.09
N ALA A 561 4.13 -1.94 24.83
CA ALA A 561 3.91 -3.37 24.71
C ALA A 561 2.45 -3.77 25.02
N ALA A 562 1.75 -2.99 25.86
CA ALA A 562 0.33 -3.20 26.10
C ALA A 562 -0.51 -2.93 24.84
N ASP A 563 -0.24 -1.84 24.13
CA ASP A 563 -0.96 -1.46 22.90
C ASP A 563 -0.65 -2.41 21.75
N VAL A 564 0.62 -2.79 21.58
CA VAL A 564 1.00 -3.80 20.59
C VAL A 564 0.29 -5.12 20.88
N ARG A 565 0.33 -5.61 22.13
CA ARG A 565 -0.39 -6.84 22.52
C ARG A 565 -1.90 -6.74 22.35
N ARG A 566 -2.50 -5.58 22.64
CA ARG A 566 -3.93 -5.33 22.42
C ARG A 566 -4.29 -5.53 20.95
N VAL A 567 -3.55 -4.91 20.03
CA VAL A 567 -3.85 -4.99 18.60
C VAL A 567 -3.53 -6.36 18.02
N LEU A 568 -2.37 -6.94 18.37
CA LEU A 568 -2.03 -8.30 17.94
C LEU A 568 -3.00 -9.35 18.51
N GLY A 569 -3.52 -9.14 19.72
CA GLY A 569 -4.59 -9.96 20.29
C GLY A 569 -5.88 -9.95 19.48
N LYS A 570 -6.21 -8.83 18.82
CA LYS A 570 -7.35 -8.79 17.86
C LYS A 570 -7.09 -9.67 16.65
N VAL A 571 -5.86 -9.65 16.14
CA VAL A 571 -5.44 -10.50 15.01
C VAL A 571 -5.50 -11.98 15.40
N THR A 572 -4.91 -12.38 16.52
CA THR A 572 -4.92 -13.80 16.92
C THR A 572 -6.32 -14.31 17.28
N ALA A 573 -7.22 -13.44 17.77
CA ALA A 573 -8.62 -13.80 18.03
C ALA A 573 -9.39 -14.23 16.77
N THR A 574 -8.90 -13.88 15.57
CA THR A 574 -9.48 -14.35 14.29
C THR A 574 -9.11 -15.80 13.95
N GLY A 575 -8.14 -16.38 14.64
CA GLY A 575 -7.50 -17.65 14.29
C GLY A 575 -6.22 -17.50 13.43
N ALA A 576 -5.87 -16.27 13.01
CA ALA A 576 -4.62 -16.01 12.31
C ALA A 576 -3.40 -16.21 13.23
N THR A 577 -2.30 -16.68 12.66
CA THR A 577 -1.01 -16.81 13.36
C THR A 577 -0.22 -15.52 13.24
N VAL A 578 0.36 -15.05 14.34
CA VAL A 578 1.17 -13.83 14.37
C VAL A 578 2.63 -14.18 14.64
N TYR A 579 3.53 -13.67 13.81
CA TYR A 579 4.97 -13.68 14.07
C TYR A 579 5.54 -12.28 14.17
N PHE A 580 6.53 -12.11 15.04
CA PHE A 580 7.38 -10.93 15.05
C PHE A 580 8.49 -11.10 13.99
N GLY A 581 8.52 -10.23 13.00
CA GLY A 581 9.60 -10.13 12.02
C GLY A 581 10.55 -8.99 12.35
N PHE A 582 11.72 -8.98 11.73
CA PHE A 582 12.69 -7.90 11.89
C PHE A 582 12.83 -7.09 10.59
N CYS A 583 12.98 -5.77 10.73
CA CYS A 583 13.37 -4.96 9.59
C CYS A 583 14.84 -5.23 9.22
N PRO A 584 15.21 -5.18 7.92
CA PRO A 584 16.60 -5.19 7.49
C PRO A 584 17.42 -4.09 8.15
N VAL A 585 18.66 -4.38 8.54
CA VAL A 585 19.60 -3.42 9.15
C VAL A 585 20.97 -3.52 8.50
N ASN A 586 21.59 -2.37 8.22
CA ASN A 586 22.93 -2.29 7.68
C ASN A 586 23.94 -2.71 8.75
N GLU A 587 24.78 -3.70 8.46
CA GLU A 587 25.80 -4.15 9.40
C GLU A 587 26.75 -3.02 9.83
N ASN A 588 26.96 -2.00 8.99
CA ASN A 588 27.80 -0.85 9.31
C ASN A 588 27.14 0.12 10.28
N ALA A 589 25.81 0.08 10.41
CA ALA A 589 25.08 0.88 11.38
C ALA A 589 25.20 0.31 12.81
N LEU A 590 25.47 -1.00 12.96
CA LEU A 590 25.55 -1.65 14.27
C LEU A 590 26.86 -1.34 15.00
N THR A 591 26.78 -1.09 16.31
CA THR A 591 27.95 -1.09 17.19
C THR A 591 28.60 -2.47 17.27
N SER A 592 29.89 -2.51 17.65
CA SER A 592 30.61 -3.78 17.84
C SER A 592 29.96 -4.69 18.89
N GLU A 593 29.30 -4.13 19.89
CA GLU A 593 28.56 -4.88 20.92
C GLU A 593 27.29 -5.53 20.32
N ALA A 594 26.50 -4.76 19.57
CA ALA A 594 25.28 -5.24 18.91
C ALA A 594 25.53 -6.33 17.85
N LYS A 595 26.77 -6.48 17.38
CA LYS A 595 27.18 -7.54 16.43
C LYS A 595 27.45 -8.90 17.10
N THR A 596 27.53 -8.95 18.42
CA THR A 596 27.84 -10.20 19.12
C THR A 596 26.61 -11.11 19.17
N SER A 597 26.82 -12.43 19.04
CA SER A 597 25.73 -13.41 19.09
C SER A 597 24.99 -13.41 20.43
N GLU A 598 25.67 -13.07 21.53
CA GLU A 598 25.07 -12.93 22.86
C GLU A 598 24.05 -11.79 22.88
N GLN A 599 24.41 -10.62 22.34
CA GLN A 599 23.52 -9.45 22.32
C GLN A 599 22.34 -9.65 21.38
N GLN A 600 22.56 -10.29 20.23
CA GLN A 600 21.50 -10.62 19.28
C GLN A 600 20.50 -11.62 19.87
N ALA A 601 20.98 -12.71 20.48
CA ALA A 601 20.11 -13.68 21.15
C ALA A 601 19.32 -13.05 22.31
N ALA A 602 19.94 -12.14 23.05
CA ALA A 602 19.27 -11.45 24.14
C ALA A 602 18.23 -10.43 23.64
N PHE A 603 18.45 -9.81 22.49
CA PHE A 603 17.44 -8.98 21.83
C PHE A 603 16.25 -9.81 21.34
N ASP A 604 16.49 -10.96 20.71
CA ASP A 604 15.43 -11.90 20.30
C ASP A 604 14.58 -12.35 21.50
N ALA A 605 15.24 -12.67 22.63
CA ALA A 605 14.57 -13.03 23.87
C ALA A 605 13.74 -11.87 24.44
N LEU A 606 14.28 -10.65 24.43
CA LEU A 606 13.56 -9.45 24.87
C LEU A 606 12.29 -9.21 24.07
N ILE A 607 12.34 -9.35 22.75
CA ILE A 607 11.18 -9.19 21.86
C ILE A 607 10.10 -10.23 22.21
N THR A 608 10.51 -11.49 22.34
CA THR A 608 9.60 -12.60 22.68
C THR A 608 8.96 -12.37 24.06
N GLU A 609 9.74 -11.98 25.06
CA GLU A 609 9.24 -11.70 26.42
C GLU A 609 8.31 -10.49 26.45
N THR A 610 8.65 -9.42 25.72
CA THR A 610 7.90 -8.17 25.75
C THR A 610 6.53 -8.29 25.09
N PHE A 611 6.47 -8.92 23.92
CA PHE A 611 5.24 -8.98 23.15
C PHE A 611 4.49 -10.31 23.31
N GLY A 612 5.17 -11.39 23.71
CA GLY A 612 4.56 -12.71 23.88
C GLY A 612 4.25 -13.43 22.56
N PHE A 613 4.96 -13.08 21.48
CA PHE A 613 4.83 -13.72 20.17
C PHE A 613 6.16 -14.34 19.74
N GLU A 614 6.05 -15.39 18.95
CA GLU A 614 7.21 -16.07 18.36
C GLU A 614 7.82 -15.22 17.24
N THR A 615 9.14 -15.27 17.10
CA THR A 615 9.84 -14.60 16.01
C THR A 615 9.83 -15.43 14.72
N LEU A 616 9.82 -14.76 13.57
CA LEU A 616 10.05 -15.34 12.25
C LEU A 616 11.54 -15.26 11.91
N GLY A 617 12.34 -16.14 12.52
CA GLY A 617 13.81 -16.10 12.49
C GLY A 617 14.39 -15.31 13.66
N SER A 618 15.65 -14.91 13.55
CA SER A 618 16.41 -14.12 14.53
C SER A 618 16.68 -12.70 14.02
N CYS A 619 16.90 -11.72 14.89
CA CYS A 619 17.35 -10.39 14.47
C CYS A 619 18.66 -10.44 13.67
N SER A 620 19.53 -11.41 13.97
CA SER A 620 20.79 -11.63 13.26
C SER A 620 20.57 -11.99 11.79
N ASP A 621 19.40 -12.57 11.47
CA ASP A 621 19.00 -12.92 10.13
C ASP A 621 18.64 -11.71 9.26
N HIS A 622 18.46 -10.55 9.88
CA HIS A 622 18.09 -9.33 9.20
C HIS A 622 19.22 -8.29 9.22
N VAL A 623 20.45 -8.72 9.55
CA VAL A 623 21.66 -7.91 9.41
C VAL A 623 22.27 -8.17 8.04
N TYR A 624 22.34 -7.13 7.21
CA TYR A 624 22.81 -7.22 5.83
C TYR A 624 24.09 -6.41 5.65
N ARG A 625 24.99 -6.94 4.82
CA ARG A 625 26.12 -6.17 4.33
C ARG A 625 25.66 -4.99 3.49
N TRP A 626 26.47 -3.95 3.45
CA TRP A 626 26.16 -2.70 2.77
C TRP A 626 25.86 -2.89 1.27
N GLU A 627 26.38 -3.94 0.62
CA GLU A 627 26.12 -4.25 -0.79
C GLU A 627 24.66 -4.63 -1.08
N TYR A 628 23.90 -5.05 -0.05
CA TYR A 628 22.47 -5.34 -0.17
C TYR A 628 21.59 -4.12 0.11
N MET A 629 22.18 -3.01 0.56
CA MET A 629 21.45 -1.81 0.92
C MET A 629 21.28 -0.86 -0.25
N PHE A 630 20.18 -0.12 -0.21
CA PHE A 630 19.91 0.95 -1.15
C PHE A 630 20.52 2.26 -0.67
N LYS A 631 21.38 2.86 -1.51
CA LYS A 631 21.88 4.21 -1.28
C LYS A 631 20.88 5.24 -1.78
N GLY A 632 19.80 5.43 -1.02
CA GLY A 632 18.80 6.47 -1.24
C GLY A 632 19.31 7.88 -0.89
N THR A 633 18.54 8.91 -1.24
CA THR A 633 18.80 10.30 -0.83
C THR A 633 18.52 10.55 0.66
N ASP A 634 17.86 9.60 1.33
CA ASP A 634 17.51 9.64 2.75
C ASP A 634 18.55 8.96 3.65
N GLY A 635 19.58 8.33 3.07
CA GLY A 635 20.69 7.72 3.82
C GLY A 635 20.25 6.59 4.75
N SER A 636 19.14 5.89 4.45
CA SER A 636 18.56 4.93 5.38
C SER A 636 19.35 3.63 5.47
N ASP A 637 19.59 3.16 6.70
CA ASP A 637 20.24 1.88 7.01
C ASP A 637 19.27 0.68 7.01
N PHE A 638 18.05 0.86 6.48
CA PHE A 638 16.95 -0.11 6.56
C PHE A 638 16.35 -0.49 5.20
N HIS A 639 16.74 0.19 4.11
CA HIS A 639 16.20 -0.06 2.78
C HIS A 639 17.13 -0.93 1.97
N LEU A 640 16.58 -2.03 1.44
CA LEU A 640 17.31 -2.97 0.60
C LEU A 640 17.28 -2.52 -0.86
N ASN A 641 18.34 -2.84 -1.60
CA ASN A 641 18.30 -2.79 -3.06
C ASN A 641 17.62 -4.03 -3.65
N ASP A 642 17.51 -4.13 -4.98
CA ASP A 642 16.79 -5.23 -5.62
C ASP A 642 17.36 -6.63 -5.26
N TYR A 643 18.67 -6.73 -5.03
CA TYR A 643 19.33 -7.97 -4.58
C TYR A 643 19.02 -8.26 -3.11
N GLY A 644 19.17 -7.25 -2.26
CA GLY A 644 18.83 -7.34 -0.84
C GLY A 644 17.38 -7.76 -0.65
N ARG A 645 16.45 -7.16 -1.40
CA ARG A 645 15.03 -7.51 -1.39
C ARG A 645 14.79 -8.96 -1.78
N ALA A 646 15.38 -9.43 -2.87
CA ALA A 646 15.20 -10.81 -3.31
C ALA A 646 15.74 -11.81 -2.28
N TYR A 647 16.90 -11.50 -1.69
CA TYR A 647 17.50 -12.33 -0.64
C TYR A 647 16.67 -12.31 0.65
N ASN A 648 16.27 -11.13 1.14
CA ASN A 648 15.40 -10.98 2.32
C ASN A 648 14.06 -11.70 2.12
N THR A 649 13.47 -11.61 0.93
CA THR A 649 12.23 -12.35 0.59
C THR A 649 12.44 -13.86 0.67
N TYR A 650 13.55 -14.37 0.12
CA TYR A 650 13.87 -15.80 0.19
C TYR A 650 14.14 -16.26 1.63
N ARG A 651 14.79 -15.44 2.46
CA ARG A 651 14.98 -15.72 3.89
C ARG A 651 13.65 -15.79 4.66
N MET A 652 12.75 -14.85 4.41
CA MET A 652 11.41 -14.88 4.98
C MET A 652 10.67 -16.15 4.57
N TYR A 653 10.79 -16.57 3.30
CA TYR A 653 10.27 -17.84 2.83
C TYR A 653 10.85 -19.05 3.58
N THR A 654 12.16 -19.12 3.78
CA THR A 654 12.77 -20.25 4.51
C THR A 654 12.26 -20.32 5.96
N HIS A 655 12.13 -19.18 6.65
CA HIS A 655 11.59 -19.15 8.00
C HIS A 655 10.10 -19.55 8.02
N LEU A 656 9.32 -19.12 7.02
CA LEU A 656 7.91 -19.54 6.89
C LEU A 656 7.80 -21.05 6.66
N CYS A 657 8.65 -21.64 5.81
CA CYS A 657 8.68 -23.09 5.63
C CYS A 657 8.97 -23.83 6.94
N GLU A 658 9.92 -23.35 7.74
CA GLU A 658 10.21 -23.93 9.06
C GLU A 658 8.98 -23.89 9.97
N LYS A 659 8.28 -22.75 10.04
CA LYS A 659 7.03 -22.61 10.83
C LYS A 659 5.91 -23.50 10.31
N LEU A 660 5.84 -23.70 9.00
CA LEU A 660 4.81 -24.51 8.33
C LEU A 660 5.15 -26.01 8.27
N GLY A 661 6.33 -26.43 8.74
CA GLY A 661 6.80 -27.81 8.62
C GLY A 661 7.07 -28.24 7.16
N GLN A 662 7.38 -27.28 6.29
CA GLN A 662 7.67 -27.48 4.87
C GLN A 662 9.20 -27.49 4.64
N THR A 663 9.64 -28.16 3.57
CA THR A 663 11.06 -28.13 3.16
C THR A 663 11.25 -27.02 2.14
N PRO A 664 12.08 -26.00 2.41
CA PRO A 664 12.32 -24.94 1.47
C PRO A 664 13.04 -25.47 0.24
N VAL A 665 12.57 -25.04 -0.93
CA VAL A 665 13.29 -25.21 -2.19
C VAL A 665 14.50 -24.28 -2.26
N GLY A 666 15.61 -24.75 -2.84
CA GLY A 666 16.82 -23.95 -3.00
C GLY A 666 16.60 -22.74 -3.91
N MET A 667 17.21 -21.59 -3.58
CA MET A 667 17.09 -20.34 -4.34
C MET A 667 17.41 -20.48 -5.84
N LYS A 668 18.38 -21.35 -6.19
CA LYS A 668 18.74 -21.65 -7.59
C LYS A 668 17.62 -22.33 -8.40
N ALA A 669 16.68 -23.02 -7.74
CA ALA A 669 15.59 -23.74 -8.40
C ALA A 669 14.50 -22.82 -8.97
N TYR A 670 14.44 -21.55 -8.54
CA TYR A 670 13.44 -20.55 -8.98
C TYR A 670 14.04 -19.43 -9.84
N GLY A 671 15.19 -19.67 -10.48
CA GLY A 671 15.68 -18.83 -11.56
C GLY A 671 16.15 -17.42 -11.15
N THR A 672 16.34 -17.13 -9.86
CA THR A 672 16.98 -15.88 -9.40
C THR A 672 18.50 -15.94 -9.57
N THR A 673 18.98 -16.29 -10.77
CA THR A 673 20.40 -16.16 -11.09
C THR A 673 20.64 -14.73 -11.52
N PHE A 674 21.06 -13.89 -10.58
CA PHE A 674 21.58 -12.58 -10.88
C PHE A 674 23.03 -12.74 -11.39
N PRO A 675 23.33 -12.47 -12.68
CA PRO A 675 24.68 -12.69 -13.22
C PRO A 675 25.70 -11.83 -12.47
N GLY A 676 26.69 -12.47 -11.83
CA GLY A 676 27.74 -11.79 -11.07
C GLY A 676 27.44 -11.53 -9.58
N CYS A 677 26.32 -12.04 -9.06
CA CYS A 677 26.03 -12.04 -7.61
C CYS A 677 26.32 -13.41 -7.01
N ARG A 678 27.07 -13.45 -5.91
CA ARG A 678 27.30 -14.70 -5.16
C ARG A 678 26.04 -15.10 -4.41
N PHE A 679 25.26 -16.01 -5.00
CA PHE A 679 24.48 -16.98 -4.22
C PHE A 679 25.22 -18.31 -4.36
N GLU A 680 26.48 -18.34 -3.93
CA GLU A 680 27.37 -19.47 -4.25
C GLU A 680 27.10 -20.70 -3.40
N ASP A 681 26.52 -20.57 -2.21
CA ASP A 681 26.18 -21.70 -1.34
C ASP A 681 24.66 -21.84 -1.15
#